data_AF-A0A7V1H4S4-F1
#
_entry.id   AF-A0A7V1H4S4-F1
#
_cell.length_a   1.000
_cell.length_b   1.000
_cell.length_c   1.000
_cell.angle_alpha   90.00
_cell.angle_beta   90.00
_cell.angle_gamma   90.00
#
_symmetry.space_group_name_H-M   'P 1'
#
loop_
_entity.id
_entity.type
_entity.pdbx_description
1 polymer ?
#
loop_
_entity_poly.entity_id
_entity_poly.type
_entity_poly.pdbx_seq_one_letter_code
_entity_poly.pdbx_strand_id
1 'polypeptide(L)'
;MKKILPVIYLAVSCVLFSPLLMSSGARKDPGEVEQGPEEEAAPETEVEIEPEPSIEVEVTEPDEPEGAIITGTVIDESGSPVSGVNVFCIDKDGETVARTVTDNDGVYIFEGLDEGDYAINISHPGFTGPVEISFNDSDPEPPAPSGLKVYETGKNIKNNSYIRAVWNEVPGATGYRCELYVKGHDTALVKYPDLKQNYCEFGNLSENTEYRVLVYTKNISGYSSDPAAGEMRTINKPPNPPFGLGVTYAKNHRVDLFWNRGGDDDLEGYIIQIKKHKDPYLYYSEEGLTKNLGRASVIEDSSQGFVQYSITEVLKDGAAIIDNVTPYSFRVFSLDKHGALSGPSMEVIGIVLEDTVPPNPPFNIKYEFIGNDRLRISWESKDRDLEKYILSYGVNRDRWDGVISTKYRSYELIINRERLKDKELFVAVKAVDRGGNESGYKPLVKNTTVSEYGEVIENIVLSSNNIYKDYSVAVKDTGGIKRVSDSKKKPKYLKKYGFSVLKKRGFVIKKGETAVLNGEINVPVNTLIKVMAGGKLIVEDAEISSIGGTWVGIQYLGGSYGSISHASISGAAVGVDIINNHTGINLNNVEITGSFKKGIHIKNSRARLSGLQVRDNLIGIHIEQSKVSISNTIVENNEKGILARGYSFYITDSQVNSNRAYGLRLYGGGKIEKSSFKNNLAGIVLEKGAGNILLSDSFIELNSMDGIVVSASQNTEIRRNLISNNGRHGIYIKENANPVVFENDIINNKSYAVTGGGRIINCFIAYNNGSAYIDDTREKGRPDNILSSSSSGVVKQIFNVDYINNLVFSSSLR
;
A
#
# COMPACT_ATOMS: atom_id res chain seq x y z
N MET A 1 -51.12 -20.73 5.04
CA MET A 1 -51.52 -19.47 5.71
C MET A 1 -51.14 -19.56 7.19
N LYS A 2 -50.80 -18.44 7.85
CA LYS A 2 -50.32 -18.32 9.26
C LYS A 2 -48.95 -19.02 9.47
N LYS A 3 -47.76 -18.36 9.57
CA LYS A 3 -47.34 -17.09 10.24
C LYS A 3 -47.43 -17.29 11.77
N ILE A 4 -46.35 -17.23 12.57
CA ILE A 4 -45.54 -16.05 12.97
C ILE A 4 -44.22 -16.47 13.70
N LEU A 5 -43.17 -15.63 13.66
CA LEU A 5 -41.93 -15.64 14.50
C LEU A 5 -42.07 -14.62 15.67
N PRO A 6 -41.38 -14.72 16.84
CA PRO A 6 -39.95 -14.32 16.97
C PRO A 6 -39.10 -15.10 18.03
N VAL A 7 -37.77 -15.28 17.88
CA VAL A 7 -36.61 -14.46 18.36
C VAL A 7 -36.51 -14.22 19.89
N ILE A 8 -35.43 -14.69 20.54
CA ILE A 8 -34.40 -13.97 21.35
C ILE A 8 -33.39 -14.97 22.02
N TYR A 9 -32.15 -14.50 22.27
CA TYR A 9 -30.98 -15.20 22.87
C TYR A 9 -31.19 -15.58 24.37
N LEU A 10 -30.39 -16.41 25.09
CA LEU A 10 -28.92 -16.39 25.26
C LEU A 10 -28.38 -17.59 26.12
N ALA A 11 -27.22 -18.15 25.72
CA ALA A 11 -26.15 -18.78 26.54
C ALA A 11 -26.27 -20.13 27.33
N VAL A 12 -25.06 -20.64 27.65
CA VAL A 12 -24.63 -21.63 28.68
C VAL A 12 -24.83 -23.13 28.41
N SER A 13 -23.73 -23.86 28.15
CA SER A 13 -23.20 -24.89 29.08
C SER A 13 -21.86 -25.49 28.66
N CYS A 14 -20.99 -25.68 29.65
CA CYS A 14 -19.73 -26.43 29.56
C CYS A 14 -19.97 -27.94 29.44
N VAL A 15 -18.97 -28.69 28.93
CA VAL A 15 -18.74 -30.07 29.35
C VAL A 15 -17.25 -30.24 29.68
N LEU A 16 -17.00 -30.72 30.90
CA LEU A 16 -15.69 -31.04 31.46
C LEU A 16 -15.12 -32.32 30.84
N PHE A 17 -13.81 -32.48 30.76
CA PHE A 17 -13.17 -33.74 31.18
C PHE A 17 -11.67 -33.58 31.52
N SER A 18 -11.33 -34.17 32.66
CA SER A 18 -10.04 -34.49 33.28
C SER A 18 -10.40 -35.60 34.31
N PRO A 19 -9.49 -36.37 34.95
CA PRO A 19 -8.15 -35.96 35.41
C PRO A 19 -7.10 -37.12 35.46
N LEU A 20 -6.13 -37.02 36.39
CA LEU A 20 -5.19 -38.05 36.93
C LEU A 20 -3.86 -38.31 36.16
N LEU A 21 -2.68 -38.47 36.82
CA LEU A 21 -2.30 -38.31 38.24
C LEU A 21 -0.74 -38.32 38.45
N MET A 22 -0.21 -37.58 39.45
CA MET A 22 1.00 -37.85 40.30
C MET A 22 2.42 -38.02 39.67
N SER A 23 3.55 -37.84 40.38
CA SER A 23 3.95 -37.30 41.72
C SER A 23 5.45 -36.90 41.65
N SER A 24 6.22 -36.45 42.67
CA SER A 24 6.06 -36.12 44.11
C SER A 24 7.03 -34.95 44.44
N GLY A 25 6.94 -34.22 45.56
CA GLY A 25 7.41 -34.56 46.93
C GLY A 25 8.34 -33.41 47.42
N ALA A 26 8.44 -33.01 48.69
CA ALA A 26 7.94 -33.57 49.96
C ALA A 26 7.53 -32.45 50.96
N ARG A 27 6.95 -32.85 52.10
CA ARG A 27 6.27 -32.01 53.09
C ARG A 27 6.96 -32.09 54.46
N LYS A 28 6.91 -31.03 55.27
CA LYS A 28 6.97 -31.08 56.76
C LYS A 28 6.17 -29.92 57.35
N ASP A 29 5.41 -30.24 58.39
CA ASP A 29 4.50 -29.43 59.21
C ASP A 29 4.76 -29.84 60.70
N PRO A 30 4.23 -29.17 61.75
CA PRO A 30 3.81 -27.78 61.91
C PRO A 30 4.33 -27.12 63.22
N GLY A 31 4.00 -25.84 63.47
CA GLY A 31 3.78 -25.32 64.84
C GLY A 31 4.47 -24.00 65.21
N GLU A 32 3.80 -22.86 64.97
CA GLU A 32 3.24 -21.96 66.01
C GLU A 32 2.46 -20.82 65.33
N VAL A 33 1.58 -20.15 66.08
CA VAL A 33 0.54 -19.25 65.54
C VAL A 33 0.69 -17.86 66.14
N GLU A 34 0.93 -16.86 65.29
CA GLU A 34 0.56 -15.47 65.55
C GLU A 34 -0.24 -14.93 64.37
N GLN A 35 -1.45 -14.44 64.65
CA GLN A 35 -2.33 -13.80 63.68
C GLN A 35 -2.29 -12.28 63.89
N GLY A 36 -1.85 -11.53 62.89
CA GLY A 36 -2.20 -10.12 62.74
C GLY A 36 -3.56 -10.01 62.03
N PRO A 37 -4.44 -9.07 62.41
CA PRO A 37 -5.82 -9.06 61.95
C PRO A 37 -5.99 -8.46 60.55
N GLU A 38 -7.01 -8.95 59.84
CA GLU A 38 -7.74 -8.17 58.83
C GLU A 38 -8.51 -7.05 59.53
N GLU A 39 -8.66 -5.88 58.89
CA GLU A 39 -9.64 -4.87 59.34
C GLU A 39 -10.57 -4.51 58.19
N GLU A 40 -11.87 -4.53 58.50
CA GLU A 40 -13.01 -4.46 57.57
C GLU A 40 -13.50 -3.01 57.43
N ALA A 41 -14.20 -2.69 56.33
CA ALA A 41 -14.53 -1.30 55.99
C ALA A 41 -15.83 -0.79 56.63
N ALA A 42 -15.78 0.40 57.26
CA ALA A 42 -16.86 1.38 57.44
C ALA A 42 -16.35 2.63 58.20
N PRO A 43 -17.04 3.79 58.20
CA PRO A 43 -17.99 4.34 57.21
C PRO A 43 -17.52 5.69 56.63
N GLU A 44 -18.22 6.21 55.63
CA GLU A 44 -18.08 7.61 55.21
C GLU A 44 -18.49 8.55 56.36
N THR A 45 -17.61 9.46 56.74
CA THR A 45 -17.92 10.59 57.64
C THR A 45 -17.52 11.88 56.94
N GLU A 46 -18.51 12.71 56.61
CA GLU A 46 -18.27 14.07 56.12
C GLU A 46 -17.57 14.87 57.23
N VAL A 47 -16.29 15.18 57.02
CA VAL A 47 -15.61 16.24 57.76
C VAL A 47 -15.81 17.52 56.96
N GLU A 48 -16.66 18.39 57.49
CA GLU A 48 -16.80 19.77 57.02
C GLU A 48 -15.48 20.50 57.30
N ILE A 49 -14.62 20.60 56.28
CA ILE A 49 -13.41 21.41 56.34
C ILE A 49 -13.85 22.85 56.06
N GLU A 50 -13.96 23.65 57.12
CA GLU A 50 -14.05 25.11 56.98
C GLU A 50 -12.87 25.59 56.11
N PRO A 51 -13.08 26.52 55.15
CA PRO A 51 -12.00 27.00 54.31
C PRO A 51 -10.94 27.66 55.20
N GLU A 52 -9.69 27.17 55.09
CA GLU A 52 -8.55 27.85 55.69
C GLU A 52 -8.55 29.32 55.24
N PRO A 53 -8.21 30.28 56.13
CA PRO A 53 -8.24 31.69 55.79
C PRO A 53 -7.35 31.94 54.58
N SER A 54 -7.95 32.50 53.52
CA SER A 54 -7.25 32.94 52.34
C SER A 54 -6.24 34.02 52.73
N ILE A 55 -4.99 33.61 52.92
CA ILE A 55 -3.87 34.55 52.92
C ILE A 55 -3.72 34.99 51.47
N GLU A 56 -4.37 36.11 51.16
CA GLU A 56 -4.00 36.93 50.01
C GLU A 56 -2.54 37.35 50.25
N VAL A 57 -1.61 36.61 49.64
CA VAL A 57 -0.28 37.13 49.39
C VAL A 57 -0.46 38.15 48.29
N GLU A 58 -0.78 39.37 48.71
CA GLU A 58 -0.65 40.56 47.90
C GLU A 58 0.80 40.60 47.42
N VAL A 59 1.01 40.16 46.18
CA VAL A 59 2.25 40.48 45.46
C VAL A 59 2.10 41.93 45.09
N THR A 60 2.44 42.81 46.05
CA THR A 60 2.82 44.16 45.70
C THR A 60 3.94 44.03 44.67
N GLU A 61 3.72 44.63 43.50
CA GLU A 61 4.83 44.96 42.62
C GLU A 61 5.85 45.73 43.47
N PRO A 62 7.16 45.48 43.34
CA PRO A 62 8.13 46.32 44.03
C PRO A 62 7.87 47.75 43.54
N ASP A 63 7.58 48.68 44.46
CA ASP A 63 7.18 50.05 44.15
C ASP A 63 8.03 50.57 42.97
N GLU A 64 7.41 50.66 41.79
CA GLU A 64 8.03 51.34 40.67
C GLU A 64 8.19 52.79 41.17
N PRO A 65 9.41 53.35 41.22
CA PRO A 65 9.60 54.65 41.82
C PRO A 65 8.68 55.64 41.08
N GLU A 66 7.74 56.25 41.79
CA GLU A 66 6.83 57.25 41.23
C GLU A 66 7.65 58.47 40.79
N GLY A 67 8.16 58.42 39.57
CA GLY A 67 9.00 59.44 38.96
C GLY A 67 10.14 58.89 38.09
N ALA A 68 10.58 59.71 37.14
CA ALA A 68 11.69 59.42 36.25
C ALA A 68 13.01 59.17 37.01
N ILE A 69 13.86 58.33 36.41
CA ILE A 69 15.21 58.02 36.91
C ILE A 69 16.24 58.70 35.98
N ILE A 70 17.16 59.47 36.56
CA ILE A 70 18.33 59.98 35.85
C ILE A 70 19.59 59.34 36.44
N THR A 71 20.33 58.60 35.61
CA THR A 71 21.61 57.99 35.98
C THR A 71 22.71 58.38 34.99
N GLY A 72 23.95 58.37 35.46
CA GLY A 72 25.13 58.59 34.63
C GLY A 72 26.41 58.16 35.33
N THR A 73 27.54 58.27 34.63
CA THR A 73 28.86 57.91 35.15
C THR A 73 29.83 59.06 34.91
N VAL A 74 30.54 59.49 35.95
CA VAL A 74 31.59 60.51 35.82
C VAL A 74 32.94 59.82 35.63
N ILE A 75 33.63 60.19 34.55
CA ILE A 75 34.96 59.68 34.18
C ILE A 75 35.95 60.84 34.00
N ASP A 76 37.24 60.57 34.16
CA ASP A 76 38.31 61.53 33.90
C ASP A 76 38.77 61.55 32.41
N GLU A 77 39.74 62.40 32.07
CA GLU A 77 40.30 62.50 30.71
C GLU A 77 40.96 61.20 30.21
N SER A 78 41.27 60.25 31.10
CA SER A 78 41.80 58.92 30.75
C SER A 78 40.71 57.86 30.54
N GLY A 79 39.45 58.20 30.83
CA GLY A 79 38.31 57.27 30.85
C GLY A 79 38.17 56.47 32.14
N SER A 80 38.88 56.85 33.21
CA SER A 80 38.78 56.17 34.51
C SER A 80 37.62 56.75 35.34
N PRO A 81 36.83 55.93 36.05
CA PRO A 81 35.71 56.41 36.86
C PRO A 81 36.16 57.28 38.03
N VAL A 82 35.40 58.34 38.32
CA VAL A 82 35.69 59.33 39.37
C VAL A 82 34.65 59.24 40.49
N SER A 83 35.07 58.67 41.61
CA SER A 83 34.26 58.58 42.84
C SER A 83 34.25 59.89 43.63
N GLY A 84 33.18 60.15 44.40
CA GLY A 84 33.09 61.30 45.30
C GLY A 84 32.74 62.65 44.65
N VAL A 85 32.28 62.64 43.40
CA VAL A 85 31.82 63.84 42.67
C VAL A 85 30.42 64.20 43.15
N ASN A 86 30.18 65.46 43.52
CA ASN A 86 28.84 65.94 43.85
C ASN A 86 28.06 66.17 42.56
N VAL A 87 26.88 65.59 42.44
CA VAL A 87 25.98 65.74 41.29
C VAL A 87 24.70 66.39 41.77
N PHE A 88 24.26 67.43 41.06
CA PHE A 88 23.04 68.18 41.33
C PHE A 88 22.11 68.08 40.12
N CYS A 89 20.85 67.76 40.37
CA CYS A 89 19.78 67.82 39.37
C CYS A 89 19.04 69.15 39.53
N ILE A 90 18.95 69.92 38.45
CA ILE A 90 18.37 71.26 38.41
C ILE A 90 17.19 71.22 37.44
N ASP A 91 16.03 71.74 37.85
CA ASP A 91 14.83 71.79 37.00
C ASP A 91 14.83 72.95 35.99
N LYS A 92 13.80 73.00 35.14
CA LYS A 92 13.55 74.06 34.17
C LYS A 92 13.43 75.49 34.75
N ASP A 93 13.09 75.63 36.03
CA ASP A 93 12.93 76.94 36.69
C ASP A 93 14.25 77.38 37.37
N GLY A 94 15.27 76.50 37.36
CA GLY A 94 16.61 76.73 37.89
C GLY A 94 16.79 76.30 39.34
N GLU A 95 15.82 75.60 39.94
CA GLU A 95 15.93 75.11 41.31
C GLU A 95 16.59 73.73 41.37
N THR A 96 17.42 73.49 42.39
CA THR A 96 18.06 72.18 42.60
C THR A 96 17.08 71.23 43.29
N VAL A 97 16.45 70.35 42.50
CA VAL A 97 15.45 69.39 42.98
C VAL A 97 16.07 68.17 43.68
N ALA A 98 17.28 67.76 43.29
CA ALA A 98 17.96 66.61 43.89
C ALA A 98 19.49 66.75 43.92
N ARG A 99 20.14 66.03 44.84
CA ARG A 99 21.61 65.96 44.96
C ARG A 99 22.05 64.54 45.36
N THR A 100 23.09 64.05 44.69
CA THR A 100 23.73 62.76 45.00
C THR A 100 25.26 62.88 44.89
N VAL A 101 25.99 61.78 45.13
CA VAL A 101 27.45 61.69 45.04
C VAL A 101 27.82 60.41 44.28
N THR A 102 28.83 60.48 43.39
CA THR A 102 29.26 59.29 42.63
C THR A 102 29.88 58.20 43.52
N ASP A 103 29.53 56.94 43.23
CA ASP A 103 30.05 55.75 43.91
C ASP A 103 31.48 55.39 43.48
N ASN A 104 31.98 54.21 43.87
CA ASN A 104 33.34 53.77 43.54
C ASN A 104 33.55 53.49 42.03
N ASP A 105 32.48 53.19 41.30
CA ASP A 105 32.49 52.97 39.85
C ASP A 105 32.14 54.25 39.07
N GLY A 106 32.07 55.40 39.78
CA GLY A 106 31.80 56.71 39.22
C GLY A 106 30.32 56.96 38.90
N VAL A 107 29.42 56.04 39.27
CA VAL A 107 28.00 56.07 38.93
C VAL A 107 27.23 56.98 39.89
N TYR A 108 26.27 57.73 39.36
CA TYR A 108 25.26 58.45 40.12
C TYR A 108 23.85 58.07 39.67
N ILE A 109 22.87 58.19 40.58
CA ILE A 109 21.45 57.93 40.33
C ILE A 109 20.61 58.98 41.07
N PHE A 110 19.60 59.50 40.38
CA PHE A 110 18.44 60.21 40.92
C PHE A 110 17.19 59.40 40.60
N GLU A 111 16.31 59.20 41.58
CA GLU A 111 15.08 58.41 41.46
C GLU A 111 13.91 59.26 41.98
N GLY A 112 12.69 59.04 41.47
CA GLY A 112 11.49 59.77 41.91
C GLY A 112 11.45 61.24 41.48
N LEU A 113 11.90 61.56 40.27
CA LEU A 113 11.78 62.90 39.68
C LEU A 113 10.45 63.05 38.92
N ASP A 114 9.80 64.21 38.99
CA ASP A 114 8.64 64.49 38.12
C ASP A 114 9.03 64.45 36.62
N GLU A 115 8.06 64.29 35.72
CA GLU A 115 8.32 64.43 34.28
C GLU A 115 8.65 65.89 33.93
N GLY A 116 9.85 66.16 33.39
CA GLY A 116 10.27 67.50 33.00
C GLY A 116 11.70 67.62 32.47
N ASP A 117 12.06 68.83 32.04
CA ASP A 117 13.42 69.16 31.61
C ASP A 117 14.35 69.33 32.81
N TYR A 118 15.52 68.68 32.76
CA TYR A 118 16.54 68.74 33.80
C TYR A 118 17.94 69.05 33.24
N ALA A 119 18.68 69.88 33.99
CA ALA A 119 20.10 70.12 33.80
C ALA A 119 20.89 69.44 34.93
N ILE A 120 21.92 68.66 34.56
CA ILE A 120 22.82 68.04 35.53
C ILE A 120 24.07 68.88 35.68
N ASN A 121 24.36 69.28 36.91
CA ASN A 121 25.53 70.08 37.28
C ASN A 121 26.43 69.26 38.22
N ILE A 122 27.72 69.13 37.87
CA ILE A 122 28.70 68.36 38.66
C ILE A 122 29.78 69.26 39.28
N SER A 123 30.18 68.97 40.52
CA SER A 123 31.32 69.61 41.17
C SER A 123 32.18 68.63 41.98
N HIS A 124 33.49 68.77 41.81
CA HIS A 124 34.51 68.00 42.51
C HIS A 124 35.70 68.94 42.80
N PRO A 125 36.44 68.77 43.93
CA PRO A 125 37.56 69.67 44.27
C PRO A 125 38.69 69.75 43.24
N GLY A 126 38.76 68.80 42.30
CA GLY A 126 39.70 68.80 41.18
C GLY A 126 39.19 69.45 39.88
N PHE A 127 37.94 69.92 39.81
CA PHE A 127 37.38 70.54 38.60
C PHE A 127 37.58 72.05 38.60
N THR A 128 37.90 72.62 37.42
CA THR A 128 38.10 74.07 37.24
C THR A 128 36.80 74.88 37.08
N GLY A 129 35.64 74.22 37.11
CA GLY A 129 34.31 74.82 37.02
C GLY A 129 33.23 73.74 36.94
N PRO A 130 31.94 74.09 37.10
CA PRO A 130 30.84 73.16 36.87
C PRO A 130 30.73 72.80 35.39
N VAL A 131 30.35 71.55 35.11
CA VAL A 131 29.92 71.09 33.78
C VAL A 131 28.41 70.92 33.82
N GLU A 132 27.73 71.48 32.83
CA GLU A 132 26.27 71.42 32.68
C GLU A 132 25.92 70.52 31.50
N ILE A 133 25.06 69.52 31.73
CA ILE A 133 24.53 68.62 30.71
C ILE A 133 23.01 68.78 30.67
N SER A 134 22.50 69.26 29.53
CA SER A 134 21.06 69.44 29.26
C SER A 134 20.52 68.31 28.39
N PHE A 135 19.44 67.66 28.83
CA PHE A 135 18.72 66.65 28.04
C PHE A 135 17.50 67.30 27.39
N ASN A 136 17.52 67.50 26.07
CA ASN A 136 16.40 68.07 25.33
C ASN A 136 15.55 66.96 24.68
N ASP A 137 14.30 66.80 25.11
CA ASP A 137 13.37 65.79 24.57
C ASP A 137 12.73 66.21 23.22
N SER A 138 13.54 66.31 22.17
CA SER A 138 13.05 66.67 20.83
C SER A 138 13.85 66.04 19.68
N ASP A 139 14.06 64.73 19.75
CA ASP A 139 14.24 63.96 18.51
C ASP A 139 12.88 63.90 17.78
N PRO A 140 12.81 64.17 16.46
CA PRO A 140 11.56 64.11 15.73
C PRO A 140 11.00 62.69 15.67
N GLU A 141 9.69 62.56 15.51
CA GLU A 141 9.02 61.27 15.30
C GLU A 141 9.68 60.48 14.16
N PRO A 142 9.97 59.18 14.33
CA PRO A 142 10.71 58.42 13.33
C PRO A 142 9.82 58.11 12.12
N PRO A 143 10.32 58.19 10.89
CA PRO A 143 9.53 57.86 9.72
C PRO A 143 9.25 56.35 9.65
N ALA A 144 8.10 56.00 9.05
CA ALA A 144 7.79 54.61 8.66
C ALA A 144 8.92 53.99 7.81
N PRO A 145 9.24 52.69 7.97
CA PRO A 145 10.38 52.08 7.28
C PRO A 145 10.12 51.92 5.78
N SER A 146 11.06 52.38 4.96
CA SER A 146 10.91 52.36 3.50
C SER A 146 11.20 50.98 2.88
N GLY A 147 10.72 50.74 1.67
CA GLY A 147 11.11 49.56 0.88
C GLY A 147 10.55 48.21 1.36
N LEU A 148 9.52 48.22 2.20
CA LEU A 148 8.86 47.02 2.71
C LEU A 148 8.47 46.05 1.57
N LYS A 149 8.97 44.81 1.67
CA LYS A 149 8.62 43.69 0.79
C LYS A 149 8.10 42.54 1.64
N VAL A 150 6.90 42.08 1.30
CA VAL A 150 6.25 40.92 1.93
C VAL A 150 6.23 39.78 0.92
N TYR A 151 6.78 38.62 1.28
CA TYR A 151 6.85 37.46 0.41
C TYR A 151 6.82 36.13 1.18
N GLU A 152 6.21 35.10 0.60
CA GLU A 152 6.22 33.75 1.18
C GLU A 152 7.61 33.13 1.02
N THR A 153 8.16 32.54 2.09
CA THR A 153 9.46 31.87 2.09
C THR A 153 9.35 30.39 2.44
N GLY A 154 10.49 29.68 2.39
CA GLY A 154 10.56 28.22 2.48
C GLY A 154 9.83 27.60 3.69
N LYS A 155 9.28 26.41 3.45
CA LYS A 155 8.42 25.67 4.38
C LYS A 155 9.04 25.43 5.75
N ASN A 156 8.27 25.64 6.81
CA ASN A 156 8.55 25.06 8.13
C ASN A 156 8.18 23.56 8.15
N ILE A 157 8.63 22.82 9.16
CA ILE A 157 8.57 21.36 9.34
C ILE A 157 7.13 20.78 9.25
N LYS A 158 6.10 21.63 9.35
CA LYS A 158 4.67 21.28 9.28
C LYS A 158 3.95 21.68 7.97
N ASN A 159 4.65 22.00 6.87
CA ASN A 159 4.09 22.45 5.56
C ASN A 159 3.30 23.79 5.53
N ASN A 160 2.85 24.32 6.68
CA ASN A 160 2.07 25.57 6.75
C ASN A 160 2.79 26.77 6.13
N SER A 161 1.99 27.74 5.65
CA SER A 161 2.49 28.92 4.93
C SER A 161 3.30 29.83 5.85
N TYR A 162 4.30 30.49 5.26
CA TYR A 162 5.31 31.24 6.01
C TYR A 162 5.66 32.55 5.30
N ILE A 163 5.28 33.68 5.88
CA ILE A 163 5.52 35.01 5.31
C ILE A 163 6.75 35.64 5.97
N ARG A 164 7.68 36.15 5.16
CA ARG A 164 8.74 37.06 5.59
C ARG A 164 8.44 38.48 5.09
N ALA A 165 8.60 39.45 5.97
CA ALA A 165 8.56 40.87 5.65
C ALA A 165 9.93 41.49 5.91
N VAL A 166 10.48 42.24 4.95
CA VAL A 166 11.81 42.87 5.03
C VAL A 166 11.70 44.33 4.59
N TRP A 167 12.38 45.25 5.29
CA TRP A 167 12.39 46.68 4.99
C TRP A 167 13.82 47.25 5.01
N ASN A 168 13.97 48.51 4.58
CA ASN A 168 15.22 49.24 4.72
C ASN A 168 15.39 49.73 6.17
N GLU A 169 16.60 49.65 6.71
CA GLU A 169 16.93 50.26 8.00
C GLU A 169 16.70 51.78 7.98
N VAL A 170 16.32 52.33 9.14
CA VAL A 170 15.99 53.74 9.33
C VAL A 170 17.05 54.34 10.26
N PRO A 171 17.83 55.36 9.82
CA PRO A 171 18.81 56.01 10.67
C PRO A 171 18.18 56.57 11.96
N GLY A 172 18.84 56.36 13.09
CA GLY A 172 18.32 56.77 14.41
C GLY A 172 17.27 55.82 15.03
N ALA A 173 16.87 54.76 14.34
CA ALA A 173 15.92 53.80 14.91
C ALA A 173 16.55 53.00 16.07
N THR A 174 15.85 52.94 17.20
CA THR A 174 16.14 52.09 18.35
C THR A 174 15.49 50.71 18.25
N GLY A 175 14.51 50.53 17.34
CA GLY A 175 13.87 49.23 17.03
C GLY A 175 12.69 49.34 16.05
N TYR A 176 11.93 48.26 15.90
CA TYR A 176 10.74 48.16 15.05
C TYR A 176 9.63 47.32 15.68
N ARG A 177 8.37 47.78 15.54
CA ARG A 177 7.18 46.96 15.81
C ARG A 177 6.64 46.39 14.51
N CYS A 178 6.44 45.07 14.45
CA CYS A 178 5.85 44.39 13.30
C CYS A 178 4.61 43.59 13.70
N GLU A 179 3.52 43.72 12.94
CA GLU A 179 2.20 43.16 13.25
C GLU A 179 1.58 42.49 12.01
N LEU A 180 0.94 41.33 12.20
CA LEU A 180 0.25 40.57 11.13
C LEU A 180 -1.25 40.51 11.38
N TYR A 181 -2.02 40.81 10.34
CA TYR A 181 -3.49 40.75 10.32
C TYR A 181 -3.98 39.83 9.19
N VAL A 182 -5.08 39.11 9.41
CA VAL A 182 -5.90 38.62 8.29
C VAL A 182 -6.60 39.84 7.71
N LYS A 183 -6.57 39.99 6.38
CA LYS A 183 -7.16 41.17 5.73
C LYS A 183 -8.68 41.20 5.96
N GLY A 184 -9.18 42.33 6.43
CA GLY A 184 -10.59 42.49 6.84
C GLY A 184 -10.88 42.12 8.30
N HIS A 185 -9.87 41.76 9.09
CA HIS A 185 -9.97 41.61 10.55
C HIS A 185 -9.12 42.67 11.25
N ASP A 186 -9.67 43.28 12.30
CA ASP A 186 -9.01 44.35 13.08
C ASP A 186 -8.13 43.83 14.23
N THR A 187 -8.13 42.51 14.46
CA THR A 187 -7.29 41.85 15.49
C THR A 187 -6.02 41.30 14.84
N ALA A 188 -4.85 41.65 15.38
CA ALA A 188 -3.58 41.08 14.94
C ALA A 188 -3.46 39.62 15.38
N LEU A 189 -3.00 38.75 14.49
CA LEU A 189 -2.65 37.36 14.80
C LEU A 189 -1.33 37.24 15.58
N VAL A 190 -0.37 38.09 15.24
CA VAL A 190 0.98 38.10 15.82
C VAL A 190 1.45 39.55 15.90
N LYS A 191 2.06 39.92 17.03
CA LYS A 191 2.71 41.21 17.24
C LYS A 191 4.13 40.97 17.77
N TYR A 192 5.09 41.70 17.22
CA TYR A 192 6.46 41.78 17.69
C TYR A 192 6.76 43.24 18.01
N PRO A 193 6.86 43.65 19.30
CA PRO A 193 6.97 45.07 19.64
C PRO A 193 8.38 45.64 19.38
N ASP A 194 9.45 45.02 19.89
CA ASP A 194 10.80 45.63 19.91
C ASP A 194 11.85 44.83 19.12
N LEU A 195 11.64 44.66 17.82
CA LEU A 195 12.63 44.03 16.93
C LEU A 195 13.85 44.95 16.74
N LYS A 196 15.06 44.38 16.73
CA LYS A 196 16.31 45.13 16.44
C LYS A 196 16.76 44.97 14.99
N GLN A 197 16.27 43.96 14.30
CA GLN A 197 16.51 43.65 12.90
C GLN A 197 15.47 44.28 11.96
N ASN A 198 15.82 44.45 10.69
CA ASN A 198 14.97 45.00 9.63
C ASN A 198 14.07 43.97 8.92
N TYR A 199 13.71 42.89 9.61
CA TYR A 199 12.79 41.88 9.10
C TYR A 199 11.97 41.21 10.22
N CYS A 200 10.77 40.74 9.86
CA CYS A 200 9.93 39.89 10.71
C CYS A 200 9.42 38.70 9.89
N GLU A 201 9.08 37.61 10.59
CA GLU A 201 8.67 36.36 9.98
C GLU A 201 7.48 35.75 10.71
N PHE A 202 6.56 35.17 9.95
CA PHE A 202 5.30 34.63 10.45
C PHE A 202 5.08 33.25 9.88
N GLY A 203 5.06 32.23 10.73
CA GLY A 203 4.76 30.85 10.35
C GLY A 203 3.37 30.39 10.79
N ASN A 204 3.02 29.16 10.43
CA ASN A 204 1.75 28.53 10.80
C ASN A 204 0.51 29.26 10.24
N LEU A 205 0.65 29.89 9.07
CA LEU A 205 -0.42 30.64 8.42
C LEU A 205 -1.29 29.75 7.53
N SER A 206 -2.57 30.10 7.46
CA SER A 206 -3.54 29.53 6.53
C SER A 206 -3.14 29.82 5.09
N GLU A 207 -3.45 28.88 4.19
CA GLU A 207 -3.25 29.04 2.75
C GLU A 207 -4.38 29.79 2.05
N ASN A 208 -4.11 30.23 0.81
CA ASN A 208 -5.01 31.08 -0.01
C ASN A 208 -5.57 32.33 0.70
N THR A 209 -4.98 32.73 1.83
CA THR A 209 -5.53 33.73 2.75
C THR A 209 -4.81 35.06 2.54
N GLU A 210 -5.56 36.15 2.45
CA GLU A 210 -4.98 37.49 2.38
C GLU A 210 -4.57 37.98 3.76
N TYR A 211 -3.31 38.38 3.86
CA TYR A 211 -2.69 38.94 5.04
C TYR A 211 -2.20 40.37 4.79
N ARG A 212 -2.23 41.18 5.83
CA ARG A 212 -1.67 42.53 5.88
C ARG A 212 -0.61 42.58 6.99
N VAL A 213 0.60 43.01 6.64
CA VAL A 213 1.69 43.27 7.58
C VAL A 213 1.81 44.78 7.78
N LEU A 214 1.91 45.22 9.03
CA LEU A 214 2.20 46.59 9.42
C LEU A 214 3.56 46.64 10.12
N VAL A 215 4.41 47.59 9.77
CA VAL A 215 5.72 47.81 10.42
C VAL A 215 5.90 49.27 10.81
N TYR A 216 6.21 49.51 12.07
CA TYR A 216 6.44 50.83 12.67
C TYR A 216 7.90 50.94 13.11
N THR A 217 8.51 52.12 12.94
CA THR A 217 9.86 52.40 13.45
C THR A 217 9.78 52.90 14.90
N LYS A 218 10.76 52.60 15.74
CA LYS A 218 10.93 53.16 17.10
C LYS A 218 12.20 54.00 17.16
N ASN A 219 12.19 55.17 17.81
CA ASN A 219 13.39 55.89 18.26
C ASN A 219 13.28 56.20 19.77
N ILE A 220 13.96 57.24 20.28
CA ILE A 220 13.82 57.64 21.69
C ILE A 220 12.44 58.26 21.99
N SER A 221 11.86 58.98 21.03
CA SER A 221 10.54 59.63 21.11
C SER A 221 9.34 58.67 20.91
N GLY A 222 9.58 57.37 20.80
CA GLY A 222 8.55 56.34 20.66
C GLY A 222 8.42 55.76 19.26
N TYR A 223 7.21 55.29 18.90
CA TYR A 223 6.92 54.65 17.62
C TYR A 223 6.38 55.66 16.59
N SER A 224 6.65 55.40 15.30
CA SER A 224 6.00 56.10 14.20
C SER A 224 4.47 55.95 14.27
N SER A 225 3.74 57.03 13.97
CA SER A 225 2.28 57.07 13.89
C SER A 225 1.79 56.27 12.68
N ASP A 226 2.37 56.53 11.51
CA ASP A 226 2.15 55.77 10.29
C ASP A 226 3.01 54.49 10.24
N PRO A 227 2.44 53.33 9.87
CA PRO A 227 3.19 52.13 9.52
C PRO A 227 3.51 52.04 8.03
N ALA A 228 4.60 51.35 7.71
CA ALA A 228 4.74 50.73 6.40
C ALA A 228 3.79 49.53 6.30
N ALA A 229 2.93 49.51 5.28
CA ALA A 229 1.96 48.45 5.07
C ALA A 229 2.30 47.60 3.84
N GLY A 230 2.22 46.27 3.97
CA GLY A 230 2.37 45.34 2.85
C GLY A 230 1.30 44.26 2.89
N GLU A 231 0.75 43.89 1.73
CA GLU A 231 -0.26 42.84 1.61
C GLU A 231 0.26 41.66 0.80
N MET A 232 -0.17 40.46 1.16
CA MET A 232 0.13 39.22 0.45
C MET A 232 -1.01 38.21 0.63
N ARG A 233 -1.37 37.51 -0.45
CA ARG A 233 -2.11 36.24 -0.36
C ARG A 233 -1.12 35.09 -0.30
N THR A 234 -1.25 34.20 0.69
CA THR A 234 -0.49 32.94 0.74
C THR A 234 -0.88 32.04 -0.44
N ILE A 235 0.07 31.23 -0.93
CA ILE A 235 -0.18 30.31 -2.05
C ILE A 235 -1.18 29.22 -1.63
N ASN A 236 -2.19 28.92 -2.46
CA ASN A 236 -3.02 27.72 -2.31
C ASN A 236 -2.21 26.49 -2.71
N LYS A 237 -2.03 25.52 -1.81
CA LYS A 237 -1.26 24.30 -2.08
C LYS A 237 -2.23 23.17 -2.45
N PRO A 238 -1.79 22.21 -3.28
CA PRO A 238 -2.56 21.00 -3.49
C PRO A 238 -2.79 20.26 -2.15
N PRO A 239 -4.01 19.76 -1.89
CA PRO A 239 -4.29 18.96 -0.70
C PRO A 239 -3.45 17.66 -0.68
N ASN A 240 -3.42 17.00 0.47
CA ASN A 240 -2.74 15.72 0.62
C ASN A 240 -3.46 14.61 -0.19
N PRO A 241 -2.72 13.70 -0.83
CA PRO A 241 -3.30 12.60 -1.59
C PRO A 241 -4.09 11.65 -0.69
N PRO A 242 -5.22 11.09 -1.15
CA PRO A 242 -5.91 10.02 -0.45
C PRO A 242 -5.00 8.79 -0.34
N PHE A 243 -5.13 8.03 0.74
CA PHE A 243 -4.29 6.84 0.98
C PHE A 243 -5.12 5.68 1.52
N GLY A 244 -4.54 4.48 1.45
CA GLY A 244 -5.26 3.25 1.78
C GLY A 244 -6.40 2.94 0.80
N LEU A 245 -6.27 3.38 -0.46
CA LEU A 245 -7.20 3.00 -1.53
C LEU A 245 -7.25 1.48 -1.63
N GLY A 246 -8.46 0.92 -1.62
CA GLY A 246 -8.70 -0.50 -1.76
C GLY A 246 -10.07 -0.79 -2.37
N VAL A 247 -10.33 -2.08 -2.57
CA VAL A 247 -11.56 -2.61 -3.17
C VAL A 247 -12.20 -3.59 -2.18
N THR A 248 -13.46 -3.39 -1.82
CA THR A 248 -14.24 -4.32 -0.97
C THR A 248 -15.12 -5.26 -1.77
N TYR A 249 -15.52 -4.86 -2.98
CA TYR A 249 -16.39 -5.63 -3.87
C TYR A 249 -15.98 -5.37 -5.33
N ALA A 250 -15.94 -6.40 -6.16
CA ALA A 250 -15.59 -6.30 -7.59
C ALA A 250 -16.29 -7.41 -8.39
N LYS A 251 -17.60 -7.30 -8.61
CA LYS A 251 -18.40 -8.32 -9.33
C LYS A 251 -19.53 -7.68 -10.13
N ASN A 252 -19.94 -8.30 -11.23
CA ASN A 252 -21.19 -7.98 -11.94
C ASN A 252 -21.33 -6.49 -12.33
N HIS A 253 -20.30 -5.92 -12.97
CA HIS A 253 -20.18 -4.49 -13.30
C HIS A 253 -20.15 -3.52 -12.10
N ARG A 254 -20.18 -4.10 -10.89
CA ARG A 254 -19.93 -3.60 -9.54
C ARG A 254 -18.46 -3.35 -9.16
N VAL A 255 -18.00 -2.14 -8.82
CA VAL A 255 -16.82 -2.03 -7.91
C VAL A 255 -17.10 -1.10 -6.73
N ASP A 256 -16.80 -1.58 -5.53
CA ASP A 256 -16.85 -0.78 -4.31
C ASP A 256 -15.42 -0.44 -3.88
N LEU A 257 -15.12 0.85 -3.94
CA LEU A 257 -13.85 1.44 -3.55
C LEU A 257 -13.95 2.03 -2.15
N PHE A 258 -12.85 2.00 -1.42
CA PHE A 258 -12.70 2.72 -0.16
C PHE A 258 -11.33 3.37 -0.08
N TRP A 259 -11.24 4.52 0.58
CA TRP A 259 -9.99 5.21 0.91
C TRP A 259 -10.18 6.03 2.19
N ASN A 260 -9.10 6.62 2.69
CA ASN A 260 -9.14 7.51 3.84
C ASN A 260 -8.97 8.97 3.40
N ARG A 261 -9.48 9.89 4.22
CA ARG A 261 -9.37 11.34 4.04
C ARG A 261 -7.91 11.81 4.02
N GLY A 262 -7.58 12.77 3.15
CA GLY A 262 -6.22 13.33 3.01
C GLY A 262 -5.67 14.00 4.26
N GLY A 263 -6.55 14.50 5.13
CA GLY A 263 -6.20 15.14 6.40
C GLY A 263 -6.37 16.67 6.42
N ASP A 264 -6.72 17.27 5.29
CA ASP A 264 -6.90 18.73 5.14
C ASP A 264 -8.34 19.15 5.44
N ASP A 265 -8.53 20.34 6.03
CA ASP A 265 -9.84 20.81 6.51
C ASP A 265 -10.70 21.52 5.44
N ASP A 266 -10.10 21.89 4.31
CA ASP A 266 -10.74 22.63 3.22
C ASP A 266 -11.13 21.76 2.00
N LEU A 267 -11.08 20.43 2.13
CA LEU A 267 -11.50 19.49 1.08
C LEU A 267 -12.94 19.74 0.61
N GLU A 268 -13.13 19.77 -0.70
CA GLU A 268 -14.42 19.71 -1.40
C GLU A 268 -14.86 18.24 -1.57
N GLY A 269 -13.91 17.37 -1.91
CA GLY A 269 -14.19 15.96 -2.18
C GLY A 269 -13.05 15.26 -2.89
N TYR A 270 -13.41 14.28 -3.72
CA TYR A 270 -12.45 13.40 -4.39
C TYR A 270 -12.78 13.19 -5.86
N ILE A 271 -11.74 12.94 -6.66
CA ILE A 271 -11.86 12.60 -8.09
C ILE A 271 -11.19 11.25 -8.33
N ILE A 272 -11.90 10.34 -9.00
CA ILE A 272 -11.38 9.01 -9.36
C ILE A 272 -10.83 9.05 -10.80
N GLN A 273 -9.67 8.42 -11.00
CA GLN A 273 -9.23 7.98 -12.32
C GLN A 273 -9.24 6.46 -12.43
N ILE A 274 -9.73 6.00 -13.58
CA ILE A 274 -9.90 4.60 -13.94
C ILE A 274 -9.09 4.34 -15.21
N LYS A 275 -8.39 3.20 -15.23
CA LYS A 275 -7.56 2.76 -16.34
C LYS A 275 -7.92 1.33 -16.71
N LYS A 276 -8.47 1.15 -17.91
CA LYS A 276 -8.65 -0.17 -18.51
C LYS A 276 -7.27 -0.70 -18.95
N HIS A 277 -7.06 -2.03 -18.90
CA HIS A 277 -5.75 -2.64 -19.12
C HIS A 277 -5.04 -2.15 -20.40
N LYS A 278 -3.86 -1.52 -20.22
CA LYS A 278 -2.99 -0.85 -21.21
C LYS A 278 -3.51 0.47 -21.81
N ASP A 279 -4.72 0.89 -21.50
CA ASP A 279 -5.25 2.20 -21.90
C ASP A 279 -4.65 3.34 -21.04
N PRO A 280 -4.77 4.61 -21.46
CA PRO A 280 -4.50 5.76 -20.58
C PRO A 280 -5.52 5.84 -19.44
N TYR A 281 -5.16 6.55 -18.36
CA TYR A 281 -6.13 6.96 -17.35
C TYR A 281 -7.19 7.88 -17.94
N LEU A 282 -8.43 7.65 -17.53
CA LEU A 282 -9.57 8.51 -17.76
C LEU A 282 -10.17 8.87 -16.40
N TYR A 283 -10.73 10.07 -16.27
CA TYR A 283 -11.52 10.44 -15.10
C TYR A 283 -12.87 9.73 -15.13
N TYR A 284 -13.34 9.32 -13.96
CA TYR A 284 -14.68 8.82 -13.75
C TYR A 284 -15.71 9.95 -13.80
N SER A 285 -16.86 9.68 -14.40
CA SER A 285 -18.05 10.53 -14.40
C SER A 285 -19.27 9.61 -14.46
N GLU A 286 -20.41 10.03 -13.91
CA GLU A 286 -21.68 9.30 -14.03
C GLU A 286 -22.15 9.17 -15.50
N GLU A 287 -21.68 10.05 -16.40
CA GLU A 287 -21.90 9.93 -17.84
C GLU A 287 -20.86 9.04 -18.58
N GLY A 288 -19.88 8.47 -17.88
CA GLY A 288 -18.85 7.59 -18.42
C GLY A 288 -17.41 8.11 -18.28
N LEU A 289 -16.44 7.37 -18.82
CA LEU A 289 -15.03 7.70 -18.69
C LEU A 289 -14.61 8.86 -19.62
N THR A 290 -13.97 9.89 -19.07
CA THR A 290 -13.63 11.14 -19.79
C THR A 290 -12.15 11.53 -19.65
N LYS A 291 -11.58 12.18 -20.68
CA LYS A 291 -10.24 12.80 -20.59
C LYS A 291 -10.27 14.20 -19.96
N ASN A 292 -11.44 14.83 -19.87
CA ASN A 292 -11.60 16.18 -19.36
C ASN A 292 -11.90 16.17 -17.86
N LEU A 293 -10.99 16.74 -17.06
CA LEU A 293 -11.13 16.89 -15.61
C LEU A 293 -12.41 17.64 -15.23
N GLY A 294 -12.78 18.69 -15.97
CA GLY A 294 -14.02 19.48 -15.74
C GLY A 294 -15.32 18.76 -16.09
N ARG A 295 -15.28 17.45 -16.37
CA ARG A 295 -16.44 16.56 -16.46
C ARG A 295 -16.36 15.37 -15.50
N ALA A 296 -15.33 15.31 -14.66
CA ALA A 296 -15.21 14.28 -13.66
C ALA A 296 -16.30 14.46 -12.59
N SER A 297 -16.85 13.36 -12.07
CA SER A 297 -17.71 13.44 -10.88
C SER A 297 -16.84 13.74 -9.66
N VAL A 298 -17.22 14.78 -8.91
CA VAL A 298 -16.66 15.06 -7.59
C VAL A 298 -17.45 14.23 -6.58
N ILE A 299 -16.74 13.44 -5.78
CA ILE A 299 -17.30 12.59 -4.73
C ILE A 299 -17.17 13.35 -3.42
N GLU A 300 -18.29 13.74 -2.83
CA GLU A 300 -18.33 14.53 -1.59
C GLU A 300 -17.57 13.85 -0.44
N ASP A 301 -16.87 14.66 0.37
CA ASP A 301 -16.17 14.19 1.57
C ASP A 301 -17.18 13.89 2.69
N SER A 302 -17.49 12.61 2.92
CA SER A 302 -18.28 12.21 4.06
C SER A 302 -17.45 12.32 5.34
N SER A 303 -17.97 13.06 6.33
CA SER A 303 -17.25 13.51 7.54
C SER A 303 -16.91 12.41 8.57
N GLN A 304 -16.75 11.15 8.13
CA GLN A 304 -16.57 9.95 8.94
C GLN A 304 -15.21 9.26 8.73
N GLY A 305 -14.18 10.00 8.28
CA GLY A 305 -12.77 9.58 8.26
C GLY A 305 -12.37 8.58 7.16
N PHE A 306 -13.24 7.63 6.83
CA PHE A 306 -13.12 6.73 5.69
C PHE A 306 -14.23 7.02 4.67
N VAL A 307 -13.85 7.06 3.39
CA VAL A 307 -14.75 7.31 2.26
C VAL A 307 -15.00 5.99 1.56
N GLN A 308 -16.25 5.73 1.21
CA GLN A 308 -16.65 4.57 0.41
C GLN A 308 -17.47 5.05 -0.78
N TYR A 309 -17.15 4.53 -1.97
CA TYR A 309 -17.86 4.87 -3.19
C TYR A 309 -18.05 3.63 -4.05
N SER A 310 -19.29 3.39 -4.48
CA SER A 310 -19.65 2.30 -5.39
C SER A 310 -19.77 2.87 -6.81
N ILE A 311 -19.03 2.33 -7.76
CA ILE A 311 -19.28 2.59 -9.19
C ILE A 311 -20.22 1.50 -9.67
N THR A 312 -21.43 1.91 -10.07
CA THR A 312 -22.57 1.04 -10.43
C THR A 312 -23.29 1.45 -11.71
N GLU A 313 -22.84 2.53 -12.33
CA GLU A 313 -23.62 3.32 -13.26
C GLU A 313 -23.66 2.68 -14.64
N VAL A 314 -24.81 2.79 -15.28
CA VAL A 314 -25.08 2.26 -16.62
C VAL A 314 -25.32 3.45 -17.54
N LEU A 315 -24.57 3.48 -18.65
CA LEU A 315 -24.64 4.48 -19.69
C LEU A 315 -26.03 4.48 -20.37
N LYS A 316 -26.36 5.59 -21.05
CA LYS A 316 -27.67 5.82 -21.71
C LYS A 316 -28.01 4.77 -22.80
N ASP A 317 -27.04 3.97 -23.26
CA ASP A 317 -27.20 2.88 -24.23
C ASP A 317 -27.31 1.47 -23.57
N GLY A 318 -27.28 1.40 -22.24
CA GLY A 318 -27.33 0.17 -21.46
C GLY A 318 -25.98 -0.50 -21.19
N ALA A 319 -24.85 0.11 -21.57
CA ALA A 319 -23.52 -0.43 -21.24
C ALA A 319 -23.05 0.03 -19.85
N ALA A 320 -22.33 -0.83 -19.12
CA ALA A 320 -21.71 -0.44 -17.85
C ALA A 320 -20.47 0.43 -18.07
N ILE A 321 -20.13 1.30 -17.11
CA ILE A 321 -18.87 2.07 -17.13
C ILE A 321 -17.65 1.14 -16.98
N ILE A 322 -17.80 0.03 -16.27
CA ILE A 322 -16.77 -0.99 -16.02
C ILE A 322 -17.29 -2.40 -16.40
N ASP A 323 -16.45 -3.16 -17.11
CA ASP A 323 -16.78 -4.49 -17.62
C ASP A 323 -16.30 -5.63 -16.69
N ASN A 324 -17.05 -6.73 -16.62
CA ASN A 324 -16.54 -7.97 -16.04
C ASN A 324 -15.36 -8.53 -16.86
N VAL A 325 -14.53 -9.36 -16.22
CA VAL A 325 -13.39 -10.08 -16.85
C VAL A 325 -12.32 -9.15 -17.45
N THR A 326 -12.48 -7.84 -17.31
CA THR A 326 -11.55 -6.81 -17.78
C THR A 326 -10.70 -6.32 -16.60
N PRO A 327 -9.36 -6.26 -16.72
CA PRO A 327 -8.53 -5.69 -15.67
C PRO A 327 -8.62 -4.17 -15.69
N TYR A 328 -9.01 -3.59 -14.57
CA TYR A 328 -9.01 -2.15 -14.31
C TYR A 328 -8.00 -1.78 -13.23
N SER A 329 -7.47 -0.57 -13.30
CA SER A 329 -6.72 0.04 -12.22
C SER A 329 -7.36 1.36 -11.79
N PHE A 330 -7.25 1.67 -10.50
CA PHE A 330 -7.91 2.81 -9.86
C PHE A 330 -6.89 3.66 -9.09
N ARG A 331 -7.06 4.97 -9.15
CA ARG A 331 -6.39 5.93 -8.25
C ARG A 331 -7.31 7.11 -7.96
N VAL A 332 -7.20 7.68 -6.77
CA VAL A 332 -8.08 8.75 -6.29
C VAL A 332 -7.25 10.00 -5.98
N PHE A 333 -7.82 11.16 -6.21
CA PHE A 333 -7.24 12.47 -5.92
C PHE A 333 -8.15 13.18 -4.91
N SER A 334 -7.58 13.97 -4.01
CA SER A 334 -8.28 14.95 -3.19
C SER A 334 -8.46 16.24 -3.99
N LEU A 335 -9.60 16.89 -3.80
CA LEU A 335 -9.95 18.19 -4.37
C LEU A 335 -10.24 19.16 -3.21
N ASP A 336 -9.60 20.33 -3.20
CA ASP A 336 -9.94 21.42 -2.27
C ASP A 336 -11.09 22.30 -2.79
N LYS A 337 -11.71 23.09 -1.91
CA LYS A 337 -12.79 24.05 -2.25
C LYS A 337 -12.35 25.18 -3.19
N HIS A 338 -11.09 25.25 -3.54
CA HIS A 338 -10.49 26.24 -4.43
C HIS A 338 -10.13 25.64 -5.81
N GLY A 339 -10.40 24.36 -6.02
CA GLY A 339 -10.18 23.62 -7.27
C GLY A 339 -8.77 23.05 -7.45
N ALA A 340 -7.88 23.06 -6.44
CA ALA A 340 -6.58 22.40 -6.55
C ALA A 340 -6.71 20.90 -6.29
N LEU A 341 -5.99 20.13 -7.11
CA LEU A 341 -6.01 18.68 -7.10
C LEU A 341 -4.71 18.14 -6.51
N SER A 342 -4.79 17.20 -5.57
CA SER A 342 -3.63 16.55 -4.95
C SER A 342 -2.77 15.76 -5.96
N GLY A 343 -1.69 15.14 -5.47
CA GLY A 343 -1.14 13.96 -6.14
C GLY A 343 -2.15 12.80 -6.16
N PRO A 344 -1.99 11.79 -7.04
CA PRO A 344 -2.81 10.59 -6.96
C PRO A 344 -2.50 9.80 -5.69
N SER A 345 -3.49 9.07 -5.19
CA SER A 345 -3.28 7.92 -4.30
C SER A 345 -2.38 6.88 -4.95
N MET A 346 -1.85 5.96 -4.14
CA MET A 346 -1.30 4.71 -4.67
C MET A 346 -2.35 4.00 -5.57
N GLU A 347 -1.89 3.46 -6.70
CA GLU A 347 -2.73 2.79 -7.68
C GLU A 347 -3.11 1.38 -7.19
N VAL A 348 -4.41 1.08 -7.16
CA VAL A 348 -4.89 -0.30 -7.04
C VAL A 348 -4.91 -0.90 -8.43
N ILE A 349 -3.98 -1.81 -8.71
CA ILE A 349 -3.67 -2.30 -10.06
C ILE A 349 -4.39 -3.62 -10.38
N GLY A 350 -4.96 -3.72 -11.59
CA GLY A 350 -5.30 -5.00 -12.22
C GLY A 350 -6.47 -5.75 -11.59
N ILE A 351 -7.43 -5.02 -11.02
CA ILE A 351 -8.67 -5.54 -10.48
C ILE A 351 -9.53 -6.06 -11.63
N VAL A 352 -9.76 -7.36 -11.65
CA VAL A 352 -10.68 -8.02 -12.58
C VAL A 352 -11.99 -8.22 -11.83
N LEU A 353 -13.07 -7.65 -12.37
CA LEU A 353 -14.41 -7.88 -11.82
C LEU A 353 -14.85 -9.31 -12.15
N GLU A 354 -15.24 -10.08 -11.13
CA GLU A 354 -15.81 -11.42 -11.31
C GLU A 354 -17.17 -11.32 -11.99
N ASP A 355 -17.37 -12.11 -13.05
CA ASP A 355 -18.73 -12.35 -13.53
C ASP A 355 -19.36 -13.51 -12.76
N THR A 356 -20.46 -13.25 -12.06
CA THR A 356 -21.23 -14.26 -11.34
C THR A 356 -22.69 -14.34 -11.81
N VAL A 357 -23.03 -13.66 -12.92
CA VAL A 357 -24.38 -13.63 -13.48
C VAL A 357 -24.42 -14.51 -14.74
N PRO A 358 -25.07 -15.69 -14.71
CA PRO A 358 -25.15 -16.54 -15.89
C PRO A 358 -25.84 -15.83 -17.07
N PRO A 359 -25.34 -15.98 -18.31
CA PRO A 359 -25.92 -15.35 -19.49
C PRO A 359 -27.33 -15.88 -19.77
N ASN A 360 -28.13 -15.11 -20.51
CA ASN A 360 -29.46 -15.57 -20.88
C ASN A 360 -29.38 -16.80 -21.81
N PRO A 361 -30.28 -17.80 -21.63
CA PRO A 361 -30.32 -18.95 -22.51
C PRO A 361 -30.53 -18.57 -23.99
N PRO A 362 -29.82 -19.23 -24.93
CA PRO A 362 -30.12 -19.12 -26.35
C PRO A 362 -31.59 -19.40 -26.64
N PHE A 363 -32.16 -18.62 -27.56
CA PHE A 363 -33.58 -18.68 -27.93
C PHE A 363 -33.72 -18.80 -29.45
N ASN A 364 -34.95 -19.00 -29.94
CA ASN A 364 -35.25 -19.14 -31.37
C ASN A 364 -34.43 -20.23 -32.08
N ILE A 365 -34.38 -21.44 -31.49
CA ILE A 365 -33.66 -22.58 -32.09
C ILE A 365 -34.40 -23.04 -33.35
N LYS A 366 -33.75 -22.91 -34.50
CA LYS A 366 -34.25 -23.26 -35.84
C LYS A 366 -33.50 -24.44 -36.43
N TYR A 367 -34.18 -25.15 -37.32
CA TYR A 367 -33.69 -26.36 -37.99
C TYR A 367 -33.86 -26.21 -39.50
N GLU A 368 -32.79 -26.43 -40.27
CA GLU A 368 -32.77 -26.32 -41.73
C GLU A 368 -32.04 -27.53 -42.33
N PHE A 369 -32.67 -28.28 -43.23
CA PHE A 369 -32.02 -29.39 -43.92
C PHE A 369 -31.20 -28.90 -45.12
N ILE A 370 -29.91 -29.21 -45.14
CA ILE A 370 -28.98 -28.82 -46.21
C ILE A 370 -28.60 -30.07 -47.00
N GLY A 371 -29.57 -30.57 -47.76
CA GLY A 371 -29.47 -31.82 -48.51
C GLY A 371 -29.87 -33.05 -47.70
N ASN A 372 -29.37 -34.22 -48.13
CA ASN A 372 -29.91 -35.52 -47.68
C ASN A 372 -29.43 -35.96 -46.29
N ASP A 373 -28.30 -35.45 -45.81
CA ASP A 373 -27.64 -35.95 -44.58
C ASP A 373 -27.20 -34.83 -43.61
N ARG A 374 -27.46 -33.55 -43.91
CA ARG A 374 -27.05 -32.42 -43.05
C ARG A 374 -28.23 -31.64 -42.51
N LEU A 375 -28.16 -31.34 -41.22
CA LEU A 375 -29.10 -30.50 -40.50
C LEU A 375 -28.34 -29.31 -39.90
N ARG A 376 -28.61 -28.11 -40.40
CA ARG A 376 -28.17 -26.87 -39.74
C ARG A 376 -29.12 -26.56 -38.59
N ILE A 377 -28.54 -26.36 -37.42
CA ILE A 377 -29.20 -25.90 -36.20
C ILE A 377 -28.70 -24.47 -35.98
N SER A 378 -29.59 -23.51 -35.75
CA SER A 378 -29.23 -22.10 -35.49
C SER A 378 -30.04 -21.50 -34.34
N TRP A 379 -29.53 -20.47 -33.69
CA TRP A 379 -30.15 -19.85 -32.51
C TRP A 379 -29.78 -18.36 -32.37
N GLU A 380 -30.50 -17.66 -31.50
CA GLU A 380 -30.27 -16.26 -31.15
C GLU A 380 -29.83 -16.12 -29.69
N SER A 381 -29.24 -14.97 -29.33
CA SER A 381 -28.79 -14.66 -27.96
C SER A 381 -28.78 -13.15 -27.74
N LYS A 382 -29.11 -12.70 -26.52
CA LYS A 382 -29.25 -11.28 -26.18
C LYS A 382 -27.96 -10.68 -25.62
N ASP A 383 -27.18 -11.49 -24.92
CA ASP A 383 -25.97 -11.09 -24.20
C ASP A 383 -24.81 -10.84 -25.18
N ARG A 384 -23.93 -9.90 -24.82
CA ARG A 384 -22.89 -9.34 -25.71
C ARG A 384 -21.48 -9.87 -25.39
N ASP A 385 -21.34 -10.48 -24.23
CA ASP A 385 -20.13 -10.94 -23.54
C ASP A 385 -19.88 -12.45 -23.70
N LEU A 386 -20.66 -13.12 -24.55
CA LEU A 386 -20.55 -14.56 -24.81
C LEU A 386 -19.18 -14.96 -25.38
N GLU A 387 -18.60 -16.04 -24.84
CA GLU A 387 -17.35 -16.64 -25.32
C GLU A 387 -17.62 -17.74 -26.37
N LYS A 388 -18.62 -18.59 -26.09
CA LYS A 388 -18.94 -19.79 -26.86
C LYS A 388 -20.35 -20.30 -26.57
N TYR A 389 -20.78 -21.29 -27.35
CA TYR A 389 -21.99 -22.08 -27.15
C TYR A 389 -21.62 -23.55 -26.94
N ILE A 390 -22.47 -24.27 -26.22
CA ILE A 390 -22.42 -25.73 -26.06
C ILE A 390 -23.71 -26.31 -26.62
N LEU A 391 -23.61 -27.06 -27.71
CA LEU A 391 -24.68 -27.78 -28.38
C LEU A 391 -24.62 -29.25 -27.98
N SER A 392 -25.61 -29.73 -27.22
CA SER A 392 -25.82 -31.15 -26.94
C SER A 392 -26.91 -31.71 -27.84
N TYR A 393 -26.73 -32.92 -28.35
CA TYR A 393 -27.71 -33.59 -29.21
C TYR A 393 -27.81 -35.10 -28.94
N GLY A 394 -28.95 -35.71 -29.25
CA GLY A 394 -29.14 -37.15 -29.13
C GLY A 394 -30.51 -37.64 -29.61
N VAL A 395 -30.65 -38.94 -29.83
CA VAL A 395 -31.92 -39.61 -30.21
C VAL A 395 -32.72 -40.12 -29.00
N ASN A 396 -32.27 -39.80 -27.78
CA ASN A 396 -32.96 -40.11 -26.54
C ASN A 396 -33.02 -38.85 -25.65
N ARG A 397 -34.21 -38.54 -25.16
CA ARG A 397 -34.46 -37.40 -24.26
C ARG A 397 -33.67 -37.47 -22.94
N ASP A 398 -33.37 -38.68 -22.46
CA ASP A 398 -32.71 -38.91 -21.17
C ASP A 398 -31.18 -39.07 -21.31
N ARG A 399 -30.63 -39.01 -22.53
CA ARG A 399 -29.19 -39.19 -22.79
C ARG A 399 -28.74 -38.49 -24.07
N TRP A 400 -27.76 -37.59 -23.93
CA TRP A 400 -27.04 -37.02 -25.06
C TRP A 400 -26.11 -38.04 -25.72
N ASP A 401 -26.12 -38.11 -27.04
CA ASP A 401 -25.22 -38.94 -27.86
C ASP A 401 -23.96 -38.17 -28.28
N GLY A 402 -24.02 -36.82 -28.30
CA GLY A 402 -22.87 -35.96 -28.56
C GLY A 402 -23.01 -34.57 -27.95
N VAL A 403 -21.86 -33.93 -27.73
CA VAL A 403 -21.73 -32.56 -27.22
C VAL A 403 -20.67 -31.85 -28.05
N ILE A 404 -20.99 -30.64 -28.52
CA ILE A 404 -20.21 -29.84 -29.45
C ILE A 404 -20.05 -28.44 -28.86
N SER A 405 -18.85 -27.86 -28.94
CA SER A 405 -18.65 -26.45 -28.63
C SER A 405 -18.37 -25.65 -29.90
N THR A 406 -18.99 -24.47 -30.02
CA THR A 406 -18.86 -23.58 -31.19
C THR A 406 -18.93 -22.12 -30.76
N LYS A 407 -18.24 -21.23 -31.49
CA LYS A 407 -18.36 -19.77 -31.31
C LYS A 407 -19.44 -19.15 -32.21
N TYR A 408 -19.98 -19.92 -33.15
CA TYR A 408 -21.00 -19.48 -34.10
C TYR A 408 -22.40 -19.71 -33.55
N ARG A 409 -23.36 -18.88 -33.96
CA ARG A 409 -24.80 -19.01 -33.66
C ARG A 409 -25.52 -20.09 -34.49
N SER A 410 -24.75 -20.96 -35.14
CA SER A 410 -25.24 -22.10 -35.88
C SER A 410 -24.19 -23.22 -35.94
N TYR A 411 -24.66 -24.43 -36.18
CA TYR A 411 -23.83 -25.61 -36.40
C TYR A 411 -24.49 -26.58 -37.39
N GLU A 412 -23.70 -27.22 -38.26
CA GLU A 412 -24.18 -28.22 -39.22
C GLU A 412 -23.86 -29.63 -38.72
N LEU A 413 -24.91 -30.36 -38.32
CA LEU A 413 -24.80 -31.74 -37.86
C LEU A 413 -25.04 -32.71 -39.03
N ILE A 414 -24.14 -33.66 -39.24
CA ILE A 414 -24.36 -34.76 -40.17
C ILE A 414 -25.19 -35.83 -39.46
N ILE A 415 -26.39 -36.11 -39.97
CA ILE A 415 -27.35 -37.06 -39.39
C ILE A 415 -27.70 -38.16 -40.38
N ASN A 416 -27.63 -39.42 -39.92
CA ASN A 416 -28.13 -40.55 -40.69
C ASN A 416 -29.64 -40.71 -40.40
N ARG A 417 -30.48 -40.33 -41.38
CA ARG A 417 -31.94 -40.36 -41.28
C ARG A 417 -32.51 -41.73 -40.91
N GLU A 418 -31.87 -42.83 -41.34
CA GLU A 418 -32.31 -44.21 -41.07
C GLU A 418 -32.07 -44.65 -39.62
N ARG A 419 -31.25 -43.90 -38.86
CA ARG A 419 -30.89 -44.22 -37.46
C ARG A 419 -31.57 -43.31 -36.44
N LEU A 420 -32.37 -42.34 -36.90
CA LEU A 420 -33.24 -41.53 -36.04
C LEU A 420 -34.44 -42.38 -35.62
N LYS A 421 -34.40 -42.91 -34.40
CA LYS A 421 -35.51 -43.66 -33.83
C LYS A 421 -36.74 -42.75 -33.76
N ASP A 422 -37.84 -43.20 -34.35
CA ASP A 422 -39.12 -42.45 -34.43
C ASP A 422 -39.02 -41.05 -35.09
N LYS A 423 -37.97 -40.80 -35.89
CA LYS A 423 -37.60 -39.50 -36.51
C LYS A 423 -37.30 -38.35 -35.53
N GLU A 424 -37.18 -38.60 -34.23
CA GLU A 424 -36.91 -37.54 -33.23
C GLU A 424 -35.39 -37.29 -33.04
N LEU A 425 -35.01 -36.01 -32.93
CA LEU A 425 -33.67 -35.55 -32.55
C LEU A 425 -33.81 -34.49 -31.46
N PHE A 426 -33.28 -34.78 -30.28
CA PHE A 426 -33.24 -33.83 -29.17
C PHE A 426 -32.00 -32.95 -29.29
N VAL A 427 -32.17 -31.66 -29.03
CA VAL A 427 -31.12 -30.65 -29.12
C VAL A 427 -31.27 -29.68 -27.95
N ALA A 428 -30.16 -29.34 -27.32
CA ALA A 428 -30.08 -28.26 -26.35
C ALA A 428 -28.86 -27.38 -26.61
N VAL A 429 -29.02 -26.07 -26.50
CA VAL A 429 -27.93 -25.10 -26.65
C VAL A 429 -27.80 -24.30 -25.36
N LYS A 430 -26.59 -24.23 -24.80
CA LYS A 430 -26.22 -23.26 -23.76
C LYS A 430 -25.34 -22.18 -24.36
N ALA A 431 -25.48 -20.95 -23.87
CA ALA A 431 -24.45 -19.93 -23.99
C ALA A 431 -23.46 -20.08 -22.83
N VAL A 432 -22.21 -19.68 -23.05
CA VAL A 432 -21.19 -19.52 -22.00
C VAL A 432 -20.61 -18.13 -22.15
N ASP A 433 -20.62 -17.36 -21.07
CA ASP A 433 -20.01 -16.02 -21.02
C ASP A 433 -18.48 -16.09 -20.95
N ARG A 434 -17.82 -14.92 -20.89
CA ARG A 434 -16.36 -14.82 -20.69
C ARG A 434 -15.92 -15.11 -19.25
N GLY A 435 -16.81 -15.05 -18.26
CA GLY A 435 -16.56 -15.49 -16.88
C GLY A 435 -16.55 -17.01 -16.72
N GLY A 436 -17.06 -17.74 -17.72
CA GLY A 436 -17.24 -19.18 -17.69
C GLY A 436 -18.59 -19.63 -17.13
N ASN A 437 -19.52 -18.71 -16.84
CA ASN A 437 -20.86 -19.10 -16.41
C ASN A 437 -21.64 -19.64 -17.62
N GLU A 438 -22.25 -20.80 -17.45
CA GLU A 438 -23.16 -21.37 -18.44
C GLU A 438 -24.57 -20.82 -18.24
N SER A 439 -25.25 -20.43 -19.32
CA SER A 439 -26.68 -20.11 -19.28
C SER A 439 -27.45 -21.30 -18.69
N GLY A 440 -28.03 -21.12 -17.50
CA GLY A 440 -28.76 -22.18 -16.83
C GLY A 440 -29.93 -22.68 -17.67
N TYR A 441 -30.25 -23.97 -17.59
CA TYR A 441 -31.44 -24.51 -18.24
C TYR A 441 -32.69 -23.84 -17.66
N LYS A 442 -33.30 -22.90 -18.40
CA LYS A 442 -34.74 -22.64 -18.34
C LYS A 442 -35.41 -23.47 -19.44
N PRO A 443 -35.74 -24.75 -19.20
CA PRO A 443 -36.37 -25.58 -20.21
C PRO A 443 -37.78 -25.09 -20.48
N LEU A 444 -38.04 -24.70 -21.73
CA LEU A 444 -39.36 -24.67 -22.33
C LEU A 444 -39.31 -25.70 -23.49
N VAL A 445 -40.04 -26.82 -23.38
CA VAL A 445 -40.07 -27.95 -24.34
C VAL A 445 -41.52 -28.42 -24.58
N LYS A 446 -41.97 -28.62 -25.81
CA LYS A 446 -42.58 -29.91 -26.19
C LYS A 446 -42.12 -30.24 -27.62
N ASN A 447 -42.54 -31.41 -28.07
CA ASN A 447 -42.07 -32.11 -29.25
C ASN A 447 -42.46 -31.40 -30.56
N THR A 448 -41.72 -31.71 -31.62
CA THR A 448 -42.13 -31.48 -33.01
C THR A 448 -41.94 -32.76 -33.82
N THR A 449 -42.78 -32.97 -34.83
CA THR A 449 -42.74 -34.16 -35.69
C THR A 449 -42.30 -33.74 -37.09
N VAL A 450 -41.21 -34.29 -37.60
CA VAL A 450 -40.72 -33.97 -38.96
C VAL A 450 -41.62 -34.62 -40.01
N SER A 451 -42.41 -33.81 -40.71
CA SER A 451 -43.16 -34.24 -41.90
C SER A 451 -42.25 -34.38 -43.13
N GLU A 452 -42.67 -35.13 -44.14
CA GLU A 452 -41.85 -35.43 -45.31
C GLU A 452 -41.56 -34.24 -46.24
N TYR A 453 -42.17 -33.08 -46.02
CA TYR A 453 -42.14 -31.93 -46.94
C TYR A 453 -41.55 -30.63 -46.36
N GLY A 454 -40.98 -30.66 -45.14
CA GLY A 454 -40.01 -29.64 -44.71
C GLY A 454 -40.55 -28.34 -44.10
N GLU A 455 -41.84 -28.24 -43.75
CA GLU A 455 -42.33 -27.14 -42.90
C GLU A 455 -42.20 -27.46 -41.40
N VAL A 456 -41.70 -26.50 -40.63
CA VAL A 456 -41.64 -26.54 -39.16
C VAL A 456 -42.75 -25.63 -38.61
N ILE A 457 -43.88 -26.23 -38.24
CA ILE A 457 -44.95 -25.50 -37.54
C ILE A 457 -44.57 -25.39 -36.06
N GLU A 458 -44.48 -24.15 -35.56
CA GLU A 458 -44.04 -23.88 -34.19
C GLU A 458 -45.02 -24.43 -33.14
N ASN A 459 -44.48 -25.00 -32.06
CA ASN A 459 -44.42 -24.33 -30.75
C ASN A 459 -43.67 -25.20 -29.70
N ILE A 460 -43.63 -24.70 -28.46
CA ILE A 460 -44.01 -25.41 -27.20
C ILE A 460 -42.94 -25.48 -26.06
N VAL A 461 -43.45 -25.62 -24.82
CA VAL A 461 -42.98 -25.24 -23.47
C VAL A 461 -43.18 -26.38 -22.43
N LEU A 462 -42.25 -26.56 -21.46
CA LEU A 462 -42.26 -27.61 -20.39
C LEU A 462 -41.97 -27.02 -18.99
N SER A 463 -42.07 -27.90 -17.99
CA SER A 463 -42.25 -27.61 -16.57
C SER A 463 -41.01 -27.80 -15.69
N SER A 464 -41.18 -27.46 -14.41
CA SER A 464 -40.15 -26.95 -13.50
C SER A 464 -39.83 -27.88 -12.31
N ASN A 465 -39.35 -29.10 -12.54
CA ASN A 465 -38.90 -29.99 -11.45
C ASN A 465 -37.73 -30.91 -11.88
N ASN A 466 -36.50 -30.45 -11.60
CA ASN A 466 -35.41 -31.23 -10.97
C ASN A 466 -34.08 -30.46 -11.08
N ILE A 467 -33.44 -30.18 -9.93
CA ILE A 467 -32.09 -29.60 -9.85
C ILE A 467 -31.23 -30.53 -8.97
N TYR A 468 -29.93 -30.62 -9.30
CA TYR A 468 -28.83 -31.29 -8.60
C TYR A 468 -28.75 -32.82 -8.65
N LYS A 469 -27.64 -33.32 -9.22
CA LYS A 469 -26.56 -33.96 -8.43
C LYS A 469 -25.25 -34.08 -9.22
N ASP A 470 -24.14 -34.00 -8.50
CA ASP A 470 -22.76 -34.19 -8.99
C ASP A 470 -22.53 -35.57 -9.59
N TYR A 471 -21.59 -35.69 -10.53
CA TYR A 471 -20.76 -36.90 -10.64
C TYR A 471 -19.33 -36.60 -11.12
N SER A 472 -18.37 -37.19 -10.41
CA SER A 472 -16.98 -37.30 -10.81
C SER A 472 -16.68 -38.64 -11.51
N VAL A 473 -15.77 -38.59 -12.48
CA VAL A 473 -14.93 -39.64 -13.10
C VAL A 473 -15.29 -41.13 -12.91
N ALA A 474 -15.49 -41.86 -14.04
CA ALA A 474 -15.15 -43.29 -14.15
C ALA A 474 -14.87 -43.82 -15.60
N VAL A 475 -13.61 -44.16 -15.91
CA VAL A 475 -13.05 -45.38 -16.60
C VAL A 475 -13.74 -45.89 -17.91
N LYS A 476 -13.10 -46.10 -19.10
CA LYS A 476 -12.09 -47.15 -19.42
C LYS A 476 -11.54 -47.13 -20.88
N ASP A 477 -10.39 -47.82 -21.03
CA ASP A 477 -9.61 -48.30 -22.21
C ASP A 477 -10.33 -48.97 -23.41
N THR A 478 -9.76 -48.83 -24.62
CA THR A 478 -9.82 -49.78 -25.79
C THR A 478 -8.57 -49.62 -26.68
N GLY A 479 -8.07 -50.69 -27.33
CA GLY A 479 -6.79 -50.65 -28.08
C GLY A 479 -6.71 -51.44 -29.41
N GLY A 480 -5.57 -51.29 -30.12
CA GLY A 480 -5.23 -51.94 -31.41
C GLY A 480 -5.70 -51.14 -32.67
N ILE A 481 -5.02 -51.11 -33.83
CA ILE A 481 -4.25 -52.15 -34.55
C ILE A 481 -3.21 -51.57 -35.55
N LYS A 482 -2.04 -52.25 -35.64
CA LYS A 482 -1.02 -52.44 -36.74
C LYS A 482 -0.47 -51.31 -37.66
N ARG A 483 0.76 -51.60 -38.14
CA ARG A 483 1.62 -50.85 -39.08
C ARG A 483 1.33 -51.13 -40.56
N VAL A 484 1.72 -50.19 -41.42
CA VAL A 484 2.27 -50.44 -42.77
C VAL A 484 3.67 -49.80 -42.87
N SER A 485 4.54 -50.36 -43.70
CA SER A 485 5.90 -49.89 -43.97
C SER A 485 6.09 -49.55 -45.45
N ASP A 486 6.89 -48.54 -45.79
CA ASP A 486 8.02 -48.75 -46.70
C ASP A 486 9.11 -47.65 -46.64
N SER A 487 10.18 -47.88 -47.39
CA SER A 487 11.46 -47.16 -47.50
C SER A 487 11.41 -46.04 -48.58
N LYS A 488 12.35 -45.07 -48.72
CA LYS A 488 13.83 -45.18 -48.82
C LYS A 488 14.54 -43.79 -48.81
N LYS A 489 15.77 -43.77 -48.25
CA LYS A 489 16.93 -42.87 -48.50
C LYS A 489 16.83 -41.33 -48.24
N LYS A 490 18.02 -40.73 -48.05
CA LYS A 490 18.29 -39.38 -47.48
C LYS A 490 19.02 -38.48 -48.48
N PRO A 491 19.03 -37.15 -48.25
CA PRO A 491 20.18 -36.28 -48.48
C PRO A 491 21.15 -36.25 -47.28
N LYS A 492 22.43 -35.92 -47.53
CA LYS A 492 23.37 -35.34 -46.55
C LYS A 492 23.12 -33.81 -46.57
N TYR A 493 23.21 -32.99 -45.53
CA TYR A 493 24.17 -32.89 -44.42
C TYR A 493 23.50 -32.34 -43.12
N LEU A 494 24.29 -32.15 -42.03
CA LEU A 494 23.94 -31.50 -40.75
C LEU A 494 22.63 -31.98 -40.08
N LYS A 495 22.72 -33.06 -39.28
CA LYS A 495 21.54 -33.64 -38.62
C LYS A 495 21.14 -32.90 -37.33
N LYS A 496 20.12 -32.05 -37.43
CA LYS A 496 19.23 -31.67 -36.32
C LYS A 496 18.45 -32.93 -35.88
N TYR A 497 18.57 -33.37 -34.63
CA TYR A 497 17.93 -34.60 -34.11
C TYR A 497 16.76 -34.27 -33.16
N GLY A 498 15.52 -34.59 -33.56
CA GLY A 498 14.30 -34.36 -32.78
C GLY A 498 13.81 -35.53 -31.91
N PHE A 499 12.62 -35.39 -31.30
CA PHE A 499 12.06 -36.34 -30.31
C PHE A 499 11.97 -37.80 -30.81
N SER A 500 11.69 -38.01 -32.10
CA SER A 500 11.66 -39.33 -32.73
C SER A 500 13.00 -40.07 -32.67
N VAL A 501 14.11 -39.35 -32.54
CA VAL A 501 15.46 -39.88 -32.34
C VAL A 501 15.68 -40.26 -30.88
N LEU A 502 15.22 -39.42 -29.94
CA LEU A 502 15.26 -39.72 -28.50
C LEU A 502 14.48 -40.99 -28.17
N LYS A 503 13.27 -41.15 -28.72
CA LYS A 503 12.44 -42.35 -28.55
C LYS A 503 13.13 -43.65 -28.97
N LYS A 504 13.95 -43.62 -30.03
CA LYS A 504 14.74 -44.78 -30.49
C LYS A 504 15.94 -45.12 -29.58
N ARG A 505 16.29 -44.24 -28.63
CA ARG A 505 17.51 -44.34 -27.81
C ARG A 505 17.22 -44.29 -26.31
N GLY A 506 15.97 -44.48 -25.92
CA GLY A 506 15.54 -44.50 -24.51
C GLY A 506 15.51 -43.12 -23.85
N PHE A 507 15.32 -42.05 -24.62
CA PHE A 507 15.20 -40.66 -24.14
C PHE A 507 16.45 -40.10 -23.41
N VAL A 508 17.61 -40.72 -23.61
CA VAL A 508 18.90 -40.26 -23.08
C VAL A 508 19.73 -39.59 -24.17
N ILE A 509 20.29 -38.41 -23.86
CA ILE A 509 21.26 -37.67 -24.68
C ILE A 509 22.65 -37.86 -24.06
N LYS A 510 23.59 -38.41 -24.83
CA LYS A 510 24.93 -38.81 -24.33
C LYS A 510 26.01 -37.77 -24.66
N LYS A 511 27.22 -37.98 -24.12
CA LYS A 511 28.39 -37.14 -24.37
C LYS A 511 28.65 -36.95 -25.86
N GLY A 512 28.84 -35.69 -26.29
CA GLY A 512 29.10 -35.31 -27.68
C GLY A 512 27.84 -35.22 -28.57
N GLU A 513 26.66 -35.49 -28.03
CA GLU A 513 25.41 -35.47 -28.78
C GLU A 513 24.66 -34.16 -28.57
N THR A 514 24.01 -33.65 -29.62
CA THR A 514 23.06 -32.53 -29.52
C THR A 514 21.70 -32.98 -30.02
N ALA A 515 20.68 -32.85 -29.17
CA ALA A 515 19.27 -32.99 -29.56
C ALA A 515 18.61 -31.60 -29.61
N VAL A 516 17.71 -31.40 -30.56
CA VAL A 516 16.91 -30.18 -30.68
C VAL A 516 15.44 -30.57 -30.76
N LEU A 517 14.65 -30.08 -29.82
CA LEU A 517 13.22 -30.33 -29.70
C LEU A 517 12.43 -29.09 -30.08
N ASN A 518 11.50 -29.24 -31.02
CA ASN A 518 10.60 -28.20 -31.52
C ASN A 518 9.26 -28.81 -31.98
N GLY A 519 8.23 -27.97 -32.05
CA GLY A 519 6.85 -28.36 -32.33
C GLY A 519 6.17 -29.15 -31.21
N GLU A 520 5.03 -29.77 -31.52
CA GLU A 520 4.28 -30.62 -30.60
C GLU A 520 5.01 -31.94 -30.30
N ILE A 521 5.25 -32.20 -29.02
CA ILE A 521 6.02 -33.33 -28.52
C ILE A 521 5.22 -34.06 -27.45
N ASN A 522 4.60 -35.15 -27.91
CA ASN A 522 3.81 -36.05 -27.11
C ASN A 522 4.69 -37.12 -26.43
N VAL A 523 4.89 -36.98 -25.10
CA VAL A 523 5.77 -37.81 -24.27
C VAL A 523 5.00 -38.97 -23.61
N PRO A 524 5.44 -40.23 -23.71
CA PRO A 524 4.76 -41.33 -23.02
C PRO A 524 4.85 -41.22 -21.48
N VAL A 525 3.84 -41.70 -20.77
CA VAL A 525 3.87 -41.80 -19.30
C VAL A 525 5.14 -42.46 -18.76
N ASN A 526 5.56 -42.05 -17.56
CA ASN A 526 6.78 -42.50 -16.89
C ASN A 526 8.08 -42.33 -17.69
N THR A 527 8.09 -41.54 -18.78
CA THR A 527 9.30 -41.23 -19.56
C THR A 527 10.09 -40.08 -18.95
N LEU A 528 11.42 -40.23 -18.90
CA LEU A 528 12.37 -39.18 -18.52
C LEU A 528 13.22 -38.77 -19.73
N ILE A 529 13.25 -37.49 -20.07
CA ILE A 529 14.22 -36.94 -21.04
C ILE A 529 15.49 -36.58 -20.27
N LYS A 530 16.57 -37.35 -20.44
CA LYS A 530 17.78 -37.23 -19.61
C LYS A 530 18.99 -36.74 -20.40
N VAL A 531 19.57 -35.63 -19.97
CA VAL A 531 20.79 -35.04 -20.56
C VAL A 531 22.00 -35.41 -19.69
N MET A 532 22.86 -36.28 -20.21
CA MET A 532 24.06 -36.76 -19.53
C MET A 532 25.23 -35.76 -19.68
N ALA A 533 26.28 -35.93 -18.86
CA ALA A 533 27.51 -35.14 -18.94
C ALA A 533 28.06 -35.07 -20.38
N GLY A 534 28.31 -33.86 -20.87
CA GLY A 534 28.78 -33.55 -22.22
C GLY A 534 27.74 -33.73 -23.34
N GLY A 535 26.49 -34.08 -23.02
CA GLY A 535 25.37 -34.01 -23.95
C GLY A 535 24.73 -32.61 -23.96
N LYS A 536 24.09 -32.24 -25.07
CA LYS A 536 23.41 -30.96 -25.24
C LYS A 536 21.94 -31.15 -25.64
N LEU A 537 21.03 -30.49 -24.93
CA LEU A 537 19.62 -30.38 -25.30
C LEU A 537 19.27 -28.92 -25.60
N ILE A 538 18.63 -28.68 -26.74
CA ILE A 538 18.01 -27.40 -27.06
C ILE A 538 16.51 -27.68 -27.20
N VAL A 539 15.68 -26.94 -26.48
CA VAL A 539 14.23 -26.93 -26.67
C VAL A 539 13.86 -25.52 -27.13
N GLU A 540 13.20 -25.42 -28.27
CA GLU A 540 12.92 -24.15 -28.96
C GLU A 540 11.60 -24.29 -29.73
N ASP A 541 10.67 -23.36 -29.53
CA ASP A 541 9.35 -23.34 -30.18
C ASP A 541 8.61 -24.69 -30.05
N ALA A 542 8.42 -25.14 -28.81
CA ALA A 542 8.03 -26.52 -28.50
C ALA A 542 6.90 -26.64 -27.46
N GLU A 543 5.94 -27.53 -27.71
CA GLU A 543 4.90 -27.89 -26.75
C GLU A 543 5.12 -29.34 -26.29
N ILE A 544 5.52 -29.53 -25.04
CA ILE A 544 5.90 -30.84 -24.49
C ILE A 544 4.86 -31.27 -23.46
N SER A 545 4.03 -32.25 -23.84
CA SER A 545 2.90 -32.74 -23.06
C SER A 545 2.89 -34.27 -22.96
N SER A 546 2.01 -34.81 -22.11
CA SER A 546 1.94 -36.24 -21.83
C SER A 546 0.90 -36.98 -22.67
N ILE A 547 1.25 -38.17 -23.17
CA ILE A 547 0.28 -39.13 -23.73
C ILE A 547 -0.40 -39.87 -22.58
N GLY A 548 -1.39 -39.21 -21.96
CA GLY A 548 -2.36 -39.81 -21.03
C GLY A 548 -1.79 -40.28 -19.68
N GLY A 549 -1.60 -39.34 -18.75
CA GLY A 549 -1.07 -39.59 -17.39
C GLY A 549 0.19 -38.76 -17.12
N THR A 550 0.99 -39.13 -16.12
CA THR A 550 2.21 -38.37 -15.74
C THR A 550 3.47 -38.90 -16.42
N TRP A 551 4.30 -38.01 -16.98
CA TRP A 551 5.69 -38.32 -17.39
C TRP A 551 6.69 -37.77 -16.36
N VAL A 552 7.96 -38.18 -16.40
CA VAL A 552 8.91 -37.83 -15.32
C VAL A 552 9.36 -36.37 -15.41
N GLY A 553 9.75 -35.92 -16.60
CA GLY A 553 10.31 -34.58 -16.82
C GLY A 553 11.50 -34.51 -17.77
N ILE A 554 12.11 -33.32 -17.83
CA ILE A 554 13.43 -33.08 -18.46
C ILE A 554 14.48 -32.95 -17.35
N GLN A 555 15.50 -33.83 -17.34
CA GLN A 555 16.58 -33.82 -16.35
C GLN A 555 17.94 -33.49 -16.98
N TYR A 556 18.55 -32.39 -16.54
CA TYR A 556 19.93 -32.00 -16.84
C TYR A 556 20.86 -32.45 -15.70
N LEU A 557 21.85 -33.28 -16.01
CA LEU A 557 22.89 -33.69 -15.05
C LEU A 557 24.16 -32.83 -15.15
N GLY A 558 25.06 -32.98 -14.18
CA GLY A 558 26.35 -32.31 -14.14
C GLY A 558 27.16 -32.42 -15.45
N GLY A 559 27.67 -31.27 -15.92
CA GLY A 559 28.43 -31.16 -17.16
C GLY A 559 27.62 -31.35 -18.45
N SER A 560 26.29 -31.47 -18.39
CA SER A 560 25.42 -31.36 -19.58
C SER A 560 25.20 -29.89 -19.95
N TYR A 561 24.81 -29.63 -21.20
CA TYR A 561 24.59 -28.29 -21.73
C TYR A 561 23.17 -28.14 -22.27
N GLY A 562 22.66 -26.92 -22.35
CA GLY A 562 21.40 -26.68 -23.02
C GLY A 562 20.71 -25.36 -22.73
N SER A 563 19.57 -25.19 -23.39
CA SER A 563 18.62 -24.11 -23.19
C SER A 563 17.22 -24.60 -23.49
N ILE A 564 16.23 -24.00 -22.83
CA ILE A 564 14.81 -24.15 -23.16
C ILE A 564 14.28 -22.75 -23.42
N SER A 565 13.67 -22.51 -24.57
CA SER A 565 13.11 -21.22 -24.92
C SER A 565 11.84 -21.30 -25.76
N HIS A 566 10.90 -20.37 -25.53
CA HIS A 566 9.62 -20.30 -26.25
C HIS A 566 8.89 -21.65 -26.26
N ALA A 567 8.67 -22.22 -25.08
CA ALA A 567 8.15 -23.58 -24.95
C ALA A 567 7.11 -23.70 -23.83
N SER A 568 6.16 -24.63 -23.98
CA SER A 568 5.25 -25.04 -22.90
C SER A 568 5.55 -26.48 -22.48
N ILE A 569 5.56 -26.74 -21.17
CA ILE A 569 5.86 -28.05 -20.58
C ILE A 569 4.74 -28.40 -19.60
N SER A 570 3.99 -29.47 -19.87
CA SER A 570 2.79 -29.81 -19.09
C SER A 570 2.70 -31.27 -18.65
N GLY A 571 2.04 -31.52 -17.51
CA GLY A 571 1.70 -32.86 -17.02
C GLY A 571 2.88 -33.73 -16.54
N ALA A 572 4.01 -33.11 -16.20
CA ALA A 572 5.21 -33.79 -15.70
C ALA A 572 5.13 -34.05 -14.18
N ALA A 573 5.92 -35.01 -13.67
CA ALA A 573 6.15 -35.13 -12.24
C ALA A 573 7.04 -33.99 -11.75
N VAL A 574 8.14 -33.73 -12.48
CA VAL A 574 8.94 -32.52 -12.37
C VAL A 574 9.12 -31.94 -13.77
N GLY A 575 8.68 -30.70 -14.05
CA GLY A 575 8.77 -30.12 -15.40
C GLY A 575 10.22 -30.08 -15.91
N VAL A 576 11.08 -29.37 -15.18
CA VAL A 576 12.54 -29.29 -15.46
C VAL A 576 13.34 -29.53 -14.18
N ASP A 577 14.31 -30.44 -14.23
CA ASP A 577 15.13 -30.90 -13.11
C ASP A 577 16.63 -30.71 -13.44
N ILE A 578 17.33 -29.87 -12.70
CA ILE A 578 18.74 -29.51 -12.95
C ILE A 578 19.57 -29.92 -11.74
N ILE A 579 20.43 -30.93 -11.88
CA ILE A 579 21.14 -31.57 -10.75
C ILE A 579 22.66 -31.57 -10.98
N ASN A 580 23.40 -31.05 -10.00
CA ASN A 580 24.88 -30.96 -9.98
C ASN A 580 25.48 -30.26 -11.22
N ASN A 581 24.73 -29.35 -11.86
CA ASN A 581 25.10 -28.71 -13.12
C ASN A 581 25.56 -27.27 -12.93
N HIS A 582 26.85 -27.02 -13.15
CA HIS A 582 27.45 -25.69 -13.03
C HIS A 582 27.67 -24.97 -14.37
N THR A 583 27.20 -25.51 -15.51
CA THR A 583 27.41 -24.89 -16.83
C THR A 583 26.50 -23.67 -17.05
N GLY A 584 25.42 -23.55 -16.28
CA GLY A 584 24.44 -22.46 -16.41
C GLY A 584 23.36 -22.77 -17.43
N ILE A 585 22.42 -23.66 -17.08
CA ILE A 585 21.26 -23.94 -17.92
C ILE A 585 20.33 -22.71 -17.91
N ASN A 586 19.92 -22.25 -19.10
CA ASN A 586 19.04 -21.09 -19.24
C ASN A 586 17.64 -21.54 -19.68
N LEU A 587 16.61 -21.05 -18.98
CA LEU A 587 15.20 -21.15 -19.39
C LEU A 587 14.72 -19.72 -19.70
N ASN A 588 14.17 -19.49 -20.90
CA ASN A 588 13.72 -18.17 -21.33
C ASN A 588 12.35 -18.21 -22.03
N ASN A 589 11.34 -17.47 -21.57
CA ASN A 589 9.99 -17.51 -22.15
C ASN A 589 9.42 -18.95 -22.18
N VAL A 590 9.37 -19.62 -21.02
CA VAL A 590 8.88 -21.01 -20.90
C VAL A 590 7.69 -21.05 -19.94
N GLU A 591 6.60 -21.68 -20.39
CA GLU A 591 5.46 -22.04 -19.56
C GLU A 591 5.66 -23.44 -18.96
N ILE A 592 5.38 -23.61 -17.68
CA ILE A 592 5.41 -24.91 -16.99
C ILE A 592 4.16 -25.04 -16.13
N THR A 593 3.25 -25.94 -16.52
CA THR A 593 1.92 -26.09 -15.93
C THR A 593 1.58 -27.52 -15.49
N GLY A 594 0.84 -27.66 -14.40
CA GLY A 594 0.24 -28.94 -13.99
C GLY A 594 1.25 -29.99 -13.54
N SER A 595 2.40 -29.59 -12.98
CA SER A 595 3.40 -30.55 -12.52
C SER A 595 3.06 -31.11 -11.13
N PHE A 596 2.92 -32.43 -11.04
CA PHE A 596 2.44 -33.15 -9.86
C PHE A 596 3.36 -33.02 -8.62
N LYS A 597 4.63 -32.62 -8.78
CA LYS A 597 5.56 -32.39 -7.66
C LYS A 597 6.23 -31.02 -7.69
N LYS A 598 6.90 -30.67 -8.80
CA LYS A 598 7.69 -29.43 -8.92
C LYS A 598 7.62 -28.93 -10.36
N GLY A 599 7.32 -27.65 -10.61
CA GLY A 599 7.46 -27.08 -11.95
C GLY A 599 8.93 -27.08 -12.38
N ILE A 600 9.77 -26.41 -11.59
CA ILE A 600 11.22 -26.36 -11.75
C ILE A 600 11.91 -26.88 -10.48
N HIS A 601 12.95 -27.69 -10.65
CA HIS A 601 13.81 -28.18 -9.59
C HIS A 601 15.29 -27.92 -9.93
N ILE A 602 16.04 -27.33 -9.00
CA ILE A 602 17.44 -26.95 -9.20
C ILE A 602 18.24 -27.33 -7.97
N LYS A 603 19.19 -28.25 -8.09
CA LYS A 603 20.00 -28.77 -6.97
C LYS A 603 21.49 -28.73 -7.28
N ASN A 604 22.30 -28.18 -6.38
CA ASN A 604 23.76 -28.03 -6.53
C ASN A 604 24.18 -27.47 -7.90
N SER A 605 23.48 -26.45 -8.40
CA SER A 605 23.54 -26.06 -9.81
C SER A 605 23.65 -24.55 -10.02
N ARG A 606 23.81 -24.14 -11.28
CA ARG A 606 23.70 -22.76 -11.76
C ARG A 606 22.62 -22.69 -12.84
N ALA A 607 21.71 -21.73 -12.75
CA ALA A 607 20.67 -21.53 -13.75
C ALA A 607 20.28 -20.05 -13.88
N ARG A 608 19.78 -19.67 -15.06
CA ARG A 608 19.08 -18.40 -15.29
C ARG A 608 17.66 -18.68 -15.77
N LEU A 609 16.70 -18.04 -15.14
CA LEU A 609 15.27 -18.16 -15.40
C LEU A 609 14.75 -16.78 -15.81
N SER A 610 14.22 -16.62 -17.02
CA SER A 610 13.70 -15.34 -17.51
C SER A 610 12.38 -15.50 -18.28
N GLY A 611 11.42 -14.60 -18.09
CA GLY A 611 10.17 -14.64 -18.88
C GLY A 611 9.25 -15.84 -18.61
N LEU A 612 9.40 -16.53 -17.47
CA LEU A 612 8.73 -17.81 -17.25
C LEU A 612 7.30 -17.63 -16.74
N GLN A 613 6.43 -18.60 -17.04
CA GLN A 613 5.11 -18.75 -16.41
C GLN A 613 5.05 -20.11 -15.73
N VAL A 614 4.98 -20.16 -14.40
CA VAL A 614 5.05 -21.40 -13.62
C VAL A 614 3.80 -21.53 -12.76
N ARG A 615 2.85 -22.35 -13.22
CA ARG A 615 1.48 -22.38 -12.69
C ARG A 615 0.92 -23.77 -12.42
N ASP A 616 -0.04 -23.87 -11.50
CA ASP A 616 -0.80 -25.10 -11.24
C ASP A 616 0.07 -26.30 -10.77
N ASN A 617 1.20 -26.04 -10.10
CA ASN A 617 2.12 -27.06 -9.59
C ASN A 617 2.03 -27.25 -8.06
N LEU A 618 2.46 -28.40 -7.54
CA LEU A 618 2.57 -28.61 -6.08
C LEU A 618 3.66 -27.73 -5.44
N ILE A 619 4.75 -27.48 -6.17
CA ILE A 619 5.74 -26.42 -5.89
C ILE A 619 6.07 -25.80 -7.25
N GLY A 620 5.97 -24.48 -7.41
CA GLY A 620 6.35 -23.81 -8.64
C GLY A 620 7.84 -23.98 -8.93
N ILE A 621 8.68 -23.42 -8.07
CA ILE A 621 10.15 -23.45 -8.22
C ILE A 621 10.80 -23.92 -6.92
N HIS A 622 11.60 -25.00 -6.98
CA HIS A 622 12.37 -25.53 -5.84
C HIS A 622 13.88 -25.47 -6.08
N ILE A 623 14.60 -24.77 -5.20
CA ILE A 623 16.03 -24.50 -5.33
C ILE A 623 16.76 -25.03 -4.08
N GLU A 624 17.78 -25.86 -4.29
CA GLU A 624 18.64 -26.45 -3.26
C GLU A 624 20.12 -26.16 -3.59
N GLN A 625 20.84 -25.48 -2.70
CA GLN A 625 22.30 -25.25 -2.74
C GLN A 625 22.80 -24.75 -4.11
N SER A 626 22.04 -23.87 -4.76
CA SER A 626 22.23 -23.47 -6.17
C SER A 626 22.20 -21.96 -6.36
N LYS A 627 23.09 -21.46 -7.23
CA LYS A 627 23.09 -20.04 -7.63
C LYS A 627 22.12 -19.83 -8.78
N VAL A 628 21.02 -19.13 -8.54
CA VAL A 628 19.92 -18.95 -9.49
C VAL A 628 19.53 -17.48 -9.56
N SER A 629 19.36 -16.97 -10.79
CA SER A 629 18.76 -15.66 -11.05
C SER A 629 17.42 -15.83 -11.76
N ILE A 630 16.37 -15.20 -11.23
CA ILE A 630 15.01 -15.16 -11.76
C ILE A 630 14.69 -13.72 -12.18
N SER A 631 14.08 -13.54 -13.35
CA SER A 631 13.67 -12.21 -13.85
C SER A 631 12.41 -12.30 -14.72
N ASN A 632 11.56 -11.27 -14.72
CA ASN A 632 10.38 -11.19 -15.59
C ASN A 632 9.51 -12.46 -15.54
N THR A 633 9.38 -13.08 -14.37
CA THR A 633 8.75 -14.41 -14.21
C THR A 633 7.48 -14.32 -13.41
N ILE A 634 6.44 -15.06 -13.81
CA ILE A 634 5.16 -15.22 -13.11
C ILE A 634 5.14 -16.62 -12.47
N VAL A 635 4.88 -16.70 -11.17
CA VAL A 635 4.72 -17.95 -10.40
C VAL A 635 3.38 -17.90 -9.67
N GLU A 636 2.37 -18.57 -10.21
CA GLU A 636 0.99 -18.39 -9.75
C GLU A 636 0.17 -19.68 -9.60
N ASN A 637 -0.89 -19.65 -8.79
CA ASN A 637 -1.84 -20.77 -8.62
C ASN A 637 -1.17 -22.11 -8.21
N ASN A 638 0.04 -22.07 -7.64
CA ASN A 638 0.72 -23.25 -7.12
C ASN A 638 0.29 -23.48 -5.66
N GLU A 639 0.37 -24.72 -5.17
CA GLU A 639 0.22 -24.98 -3.72
C GLU A 639 1.32 -24.24 -2.93
N LYS A 640 2.54 -24.16 -3.48
CA LYS A 640 3.69 -23.39 -2.97
C LYS A 640 4.39 -22.69 -4.14
N GLY A 641 4.64 -21.39 -4.06
CA GLY A 641 5.28 -20.63 -5.14
C GLY A 641 6.76 -21.00 -5.34
N ILE A 642 7.65 -20.29 -4.63
CA ILE A 642 9.10 -20.46 -4.69
C ILE A 642 9.62 -20.94 -3.34
N LEU A 643 10.37 -22.04 -3.32
CA LEU A 643 11.05 -22.58 -2.15
C LEU A 643 12.55 -22.68 -2.43
N ALA A 644 13.34 -21.80 -1.81
CA ALA A 644 14.79 -21.69 -2.04
C ALA A 644 15.58 -22.00 -0.77
N ARG A 645 16.66 -22.77 -0.90
CA ARG A 645 17.55 -23.17 0.19
C ARG A 645 19.02 -23.06 -0.24
N GLY A 646 19.83 -22.32 0.50
CA GLY A 646 21.28 -22.21 0.28
C GLY A 646 21.71 -20.98 -0.53
N TYR A 647 22.92 -21.05 -1.09
CA TYR A 647 23.69 -19.86 -1.49
C TYR A 647 23.22 -19.16 -2.77
N SER A 648 23.02 -17.83 -2.69
CA SER A 648 22.91 -16.89 -3.82
C SER A 648 21.65 -17.05 -4.69
N PHE A 649 20.49 -16.83 -4.09
CA PHE A 649 19.22 -16.59 -4.80
C PHE A 649 19.10 -15.11 -5.23
N TYR A 650 18.70 -14.86 -6.49
CA TYR A 650 18.32 -13.52 -6.97
C TYR A 650 16.97 -13.58 -7.70
N ILE A 651 16.07 -12.65 -7.40
CA ILE A 651 14.82 -12.44 -8.13
C ILE A 651 14.58 -10.94 -8.33
N THR A 652 14.20 -10.56 -9.55
CA THR A 652 13.87 -9.19 -9.94
C THR A 652 12.67 -9.15 -10.88
N ASP A 653 11.92 -8.04 -10.91
CA ASP A 653 10.89 -7.76 -11.94
C ASP A 653 9.88 -8.91 -12.12
N SER A 654 9.52 -9.63 -11.05
CA SER A 654 8.79 -10.90 -11.11
C SER A 654 7.55 -10.88 -10.22
N GLN A 655 6.54 -11.68 -10.58
CA GLN A 655 5.26 -11.75 -9.89
C GLN A 655 5.07 -13.15 -9.29
N VAL A 656 4.70 -13.24 -8.02
CA VAL A 656 4.55 -14.49 -7.29
C VAL A 656 3.22 -14.45 -6.53
N ASN A 657 2.15 -14.82 -7.23
CA ASN A 657 0.79 -14.44 -6.86
C ASN A 657 -0.12 -15.66 -6.65
N SER A 658 -1.16 -15.54 -5.82
CA SER A 658 -2.23 -16.56 -5.70
C SER A 658 -1.75 -17.97 -5.33
N ASN A 659 -0.59 -18.11 -4.66
CA ASN A 659 -0.07 -19.42 -4.24
C ASN A 659 -0.62 -19.80 -2.86
N ARG A 660 -1.18 -21.01 -2.74
CA ARG A 660 -2.05 -21.41 -1.62
C ARG A 660 -1.37 -21.41 -0.25
N ALA A 661 -0.06 -21.65 -0.17
CA ALA A 661 0.67 -21.70 1.11
C ALA A 661 1.66 -20.55 1.32
N TYR A 662 2.46 -20.20 0.32
CA TYR A 662 3.34 -19.03 0.36
C TYR A 662 3.81 -18.62 -1.03
N GLY A 663 4.10 -17.34 -1.21
CA GLY A 663 4.76 -16.81 -2.40
C GLY A 663 6.23 -17.25 -2.45
N LEU A 664 7.05 -16.76 -1.52
CA LEU A 664 8.46 -17.15 -1.39
C LEU A 664 8.77 -17.69 0.01
N ARG A 665 9.53 -18.79 0.10
CA ARG A 665 10.20 -19.25 1.32
C ARG A 665 11.68 -19.47 1.06
N LEU A 666 12.52 -18.69 1.74
CA LEU A 666 13.96 -18.63 1.52
C LEU A 666 14.72 -19.04 2.79
N TYR A 667 15.61 -20.03 2.68
CA TYR A 667 16.56 -20.41 3.73
C TYR A 667 17.97 -20.01 3.30
N GLY A 668 18.53 -18.96 3.90
CA GLY A 668 19.85 -18.40 3.56
C GLY A 668 19.81 -17.14 2.70
N GLY A 669 21.00 -16.70 2.26
CA GLY A 669 21.16 -15.39 1.63
C GLY A 669 20.62 -15.26 0.20
N GLY A 670 20.01 -14.11 -0.08
CA GLY A 670 19.47 -13.78 -1.40
C GLY A 670 19.08 -12.31 -1.53
N LYS A 671 18.83 -11.87 -2.77
CA LYS A 671 18.40 -10.51 -3.09
C LYS A 671 17.07 -10.56 -3.87
N ILE A 672 16.08 -9.84 -3.38
CA ILE A 672 14.71 -9.77 -3.89
C ILE A 672 14.43 -8.31 -4.20
N GLU A 673 14.21 -7.98 -5.48
CA GLU A 673 13.99 -6.61 -5.93
C GLU A 673 12.78 -6.51 -6.86
N LYS A 674 12.13 -5.34 -6.92
CA LYS A 674 11.18 -4.96 -7.98
C LYS A 674 10.09 -6.00 -8.29
N SER A 675 9.65 -6.75 -7.28
CA SER A 675 8.79 -7.92 -7.46
C SER A 675 7.48 -7.78 -6.69
N SER A 676 6.45 -8.51 -7.10
CA SER A 676 5.17 -8.55 -6.40
C SER A 676 4.89 -9.92 -5.79
N PHE A 677 4.43 -9.93 -4.53
CA PHE A 677 4.03 -11.13 -3.79
C PHE A 677 2.60 -10.93 -3.28
N LYS A 678 1.60 -11.27 -4.12
CA LYS A 678 0.19 -10.93 -3.86
C LYS A 678 -0.74 -12.13 -3.70
N ASN A 679 -1.81 -12.02 -2.91
CA ASN A 679 -2.86 -13.05 -2.78
C ASN A 679 -2.37 -14.45 -2.36
N ASN A 680 -1.18 -14.57 -1.75
CA ASN A 680 -0.70 -15.85 -1.21
C ASN A 680 -1.21 -16.01 0.23
N LEU A 681 -1.14 -17.20 0.84
CA LEU A 681 -1.43 -17.32 2.29
C LEU A 681 -0.41 -16.54 3.13
N ALA A 682 0.87 -16.61 2.80
CA ALA A 682 1.91 -15.71 3.30
C ALA A 682 2.76 -15.18 2.13
N GLY A 683 3.12 -13.90 2.12
CA GLY A 683 3.84 -13.31 0.98
C GLY A 683 5.27 -13.85 0.86
N ILE A 684 6.12 -13.48 1.83
CA ILE A 684 7.53 -13.87 1.89
C ILE A 684 7.85 -14.44 3.29
N VAL A 685 8.54 -15.58 3.33
CA VAL A 685 9.01 -16.21 4.57
C VAL A 685 10.54 -16.37 4.51
N LEU A 686 11.23 -15.57 5.31
CA LEU A 686 12.69 -15.54 5.43
C LEU A 686 13.12 -16.39 6.63
N GLU A 687 13.73 -17.54 6.36
CA GLU A 687 14.08 -18.56 7.34
C GLU A 687 15.56 -18.54 7.67
N LYS A 688 15.90 -19.00 8.89
CA LYS A 688 17.27 -19.14 9.36
C LYS A 688 18.13 -19.98 8.40
N GLY A 689 19.22 -19.39 7.91
CA GLY A 689 20.20 -20.02 7.02
C GLY A 689 21.32 -19.04 6.66
N ALA A 690 22.44 -19.50 6.11
CA ALA A 690 23.63 -18.68 5.90
C ALA A 690 23.51 -17.67 4.73
N GLY A 691 23.87 -16.41 5.01
CA GLY A 691 24.06 -15.33 4.04
C GLY A 691 23.13 -14.14 4.27
N ASN A 692 23.53 -12.96 3.78
CA ASN A 692 22.72 -11.74 3.91
C ASN A 692 21.47 -11.79 3.02
N ILE A 693 20.39 -11.16 3.48
CA ILE A 693 19.15 -10.99 2.73
C ILE A 693 18.91 -9.50 2.48
N LEU A 694 18.62 -9.14 1.24
CA LEU A 694 18.14 -7.81 0.88
C LEU A 694 16.81 -7.95 0.12
N LEU A 695 15.76 -7.36 0.67
CA LEU A 695 14.44 -7.23 0.06
C LEU A 695 14.15 -5.75 -0.17
N SER A 696 14.07 -5.32 -1.43
CA SER A 696 13.74 -3.92 -1.71
C SER A 696 12.86 -3.65 -2.92
N ASP A 697 12.30 -2.44 -2.94
CA ASP A 697 11.61 -1.87 -4.10
C ASP A 697 10.45 -2.76 -4.59
N SER A 698 9.80 -3.50 -3.68
CA SER A 698 8.85 -4.59 -3.96
C SER A 698 7.47 -4.40 -3.30
N PHE A 699 6.46 -5.12 -3.81
CA PHE A 699 5.06 -5.06 -3.39
C PHE A 699 4.63 -6.36 -2.71
N ILE A 700 4.27 -6.32 -1.43
CA ILE A 700 3.87 -7.50 -0.63
C ILE A 700 2.46 -7.25 -0.07
N GLU A 701 1.45 -7.68 -0.82
CA GLU A 701 0.09 -7.15 -0.66
C GLU A 701 -1.00 -8.23 -0.66
N LEU A 702 -2.11 -7.99 0.02
CA LEU A 702 -3.32 -8.84 -0.04
C LEU A 702 -3.09 -10.32 0.35
N ASN A 703 -1.99 -10.65 1.05
CA ASN A 703 -1.73 -12.03 1.47
C ASN A 703 -2.65 -12.38 2.66
N SER A 704 -3.16 -13.61 2.72
CA SER A 704 -4.25 -13.97 3.66
C SER A 704 -3.84 -14.04 5.13
N MET A 705 -2.54 -14.10 5.43
CA MET A 705 -1.96 -13.93 6.77
C MET A 705 -0.92 -12.80 6.75
N ASP A 706 0.36 -13.12 6.95
CA ASP A 706 1.44 -12.15 7.09
C ASP A 706 2.04 -11.80 5.72
N GLY A 707 2.35 -10.52 5.52
CA GLY A 707 3.08 -10.07 4.33
C GLY A 707 4.49 -10.66 4.30
N ILE A 708 5.30 -10.34 5.32
CA ILE A 708 6.66 -10.84 5.49
C ILE A 708 6.78 -11.54 6.84
N VAL A 709 7.36 -12.74 6.87
CA VAL A 709 7.74 -13.45 8.10
C VAL A 709 9.26 -13.57 8.15
N VAL A 710 9.88 -13.18 9.26
CA VAL A 710 11.34 -13.21 9.47
C VAL A 710 11.68 -14.09 10.66
N SER A 711 12.15 -15.31 10.39
CA SER A 711 12.74 -16.24 11.37
C SER A 711 14.28 -16.20 11.36
N ALA A 712 14.89 -15.22 10.69
CA ALA A 712 16.31 -15.18 10.38
C ALA A 712 17.09 -14.18 11.26
N SER A 713 18.00 -14.67 12.09
CA SER A 713 18.93 -13.87 12.91
C SER A 713 20.22 -13.48 12.18
N GLN A 714 20.13 -13.17 10.88
CA GLN A 714 21.26 -12.73 10.03
C GLN A 714 20.94 -11.38 9.38
N ASN A 715 21.96 -10.67 8.88
CA ASN A 715 21.83 -9.37 8.23
C ASN A 715 20.73 -9.38 7.14
N THR A 716 19.56 -8.90 7.52
CA THR A 716 18.34 -8.87 6.72
C THR A 716 17.90 -7.42 6.62
N GLU A 717 18.01 -6.87 5.42
CA GLU A 717 17.61 -5.49 5.09
C GLU A 717 16.31 -5.56 4.29
N ILE A 718 15.25 -4.96 4.83
CA ILE A 718 13.94 -4.81 4.19
C ILE A 718 13.75 -3.31 3.97
N ARG A 719 13.72 -2.85 2.70
CA ARG A 719 13.61 -1.41 2.41
C ARG A 719 12.81 -1.00 1.18
N ARG A 720 12.18 0.17 1.20
CA ARG A 720 11.40 0.71 0.06
C ARG A 720 10.41 -0.30 -0.51
N ASN A 721 9.74 -1.05 0.36
CA ASN A 721 8.67 -1.96 -0.03
C ASN A 721 7.31 -1.39 0.39
N LEU A 722 6.29 -1.64 -0.43
CA LEU A 722 4.90 -1.45 -0.04
C LEU A 722 4.39 -2.78 0.54
N ILE A 723 4.03 -2.77 1.82
CA ILE A 723 3.59 -3.96 2.57
C ILE A 723 2.17 -3.69 3.05
N SER A 724 1.19 -4.01 2.21
CA SER A 724 -0.18 -3.50 2.33
C SER A 724 -1.26 -4.58 2.47
N ASN A 725 -2.38 -4.27 3.12
CA ASN A 725 -3.61 -5.06 3.04
C ASN A 725 -3.48 -6.56 3.42
N ASN A 726 -2.47 -6.96 4.19
CA ASN A 726 -2.27 -8.37 4.55
C ASN A 726 -3.20 -8.77 5.71
N GLY A 727 -3.67 -10.01 5.70
CA GLY A 727 -4.71 -10.56 6.57
C GLY A 727 -4.33 -10.73 8.04
N ARG A 728 -3.07 -10.49 8.40
CA ARG A 728 -2.55 -10.46 9.77
C ARG A 728 -1.51 -9.35 9.93
N HIS A 729 -0.21 -9.66 9.95
CA HIS A 729 0.83 -8.64 10.14
C HIS A 729 1.43 -8.16 8.81
N GLY A 730 1.95 -6.93 8.78
CA GLY A 730 2.80 -6.48 7.68
C GLY A 730 4.12 -7.26 7.69
N ILE A 731 4.86 -7.17 8.80
CA ILE A 731 6.09 -7.91 9.06
C ILE A 731 5.98 -8.60 10.44
N TYR A 732 6.10 -9.93 10.45
CA TYR A 732 6.15 -10.72 11.68
C TYR A 732 7.56 -11.32 11.87
N ILE A 733 8.23 -10.91 12.94
CA ILE A 733 9.59 -11.27 13.30
C ILE A 733 9.53 -12.30 14.45
N LYS A 734 10.37 -13.34 14.38
CA LYS A 734 10.34 -14.51 15.28
C LYS A 734 11.71 -14.78 15.89
N GLU A 735 11.72 -15.51 17.01
CA GLU A 735 12.93 -16.16 17.56
C GLU A 735 14.13 -15.20 17.81
N ASN A 736 13.86 -13.95 18.19
CA ASN A 736 14.86 -12.88 18.35
C ASN A 736 15.64 -12.54 17.07
N ALA A 737 15.04 -12.73 15.89
CA ALA A 737 15.53 -12.14 14.66
C ALA A 737 15.53 -10.61 14.75
N ASN A 738 16.55 -9.96 14.20
CA ASN A 738 16.73 -8.51 14.27
C ASN A 738 17.01 -7.93 12.86
N PRO A 739 16.00 -7.90 11.97
CA PRO A 739 16.12 -7.27 10.66
C PRO A 739 16.18 -5.74 10.79
N VAL A 740 16.81 -5.11 9.80
CA VAL A 740 16.71 -3.65 9.58
C VAL A 740 15.57 -3.39 8.60
N VAL A 741 14.54 -2.71 9.07
CA VAL A 741 13.35 -2.32 8.32
C VAL A 741 13.45 -0.82 8.08
N PHE A 742 13.83 -0.43 6.86
CA PHE A 742 14.26 0.94 6.51
C PHE A 742 13.45 1.53 5.35
N GLU A 743 12.85 2.71 5.47
CA GLU A 743 12.10 3.35 4.36
C GLU A 743 11.00 2.45 3.74
N ASN A 744 10.18 1.75 4.53
CA ASN A 744 9.06 0.96 3.99
C ASN A 744 7.72 1.63 4.29
N ASP A 745 6.75 1.42 3.42
CA ASP A 745 5.37 1.83 3.62
C ASP A 745 4.56 0.59 4.04
N ILE A 746 4.17 0.53 5.31
CA ILE A 746 3.53 -0.64 5.91
C ILE A 746 2.12 -0.24 6.38
N ILE A 747 1.10 -0.56 5.56
CA ILE A 747 -0.23 0.06 5.69
C ILE A 747 -1.40 -0.93 5.61
N ASN A 748 -2.49 -0.63 6.30
CA ASN A 748 -3.77 -1.37 6.22
C ASN A 748 -3.68 -2.91 6.47
N ASN A 749 -2.71 -3.38 7.26
CA ASN A 749 -2.64 -4.79 7.64
C ASN A 749 -3.60 -5.06 8.81
N LYS A 750 -4.25 -6.23 8.87
CA LYS A 750 -5.34 -6.51 9.84
C LYS A 750 -4.90 -6.64 11.31
N SER A 751 -3.62 -6.51 11.60
CA SER A 751 -3.03 -6.50 12.95
C SER A 751 -1.81 -5.57 12.94
N TYR A 752 -0.72 -5.89 13.65
CA TYR A 752 0.48 -5.04 13.68
C TYR A 752 1.16 -4.85 12.30
N ALA A 753 1.68 -3.64 12.07
CA ALA A 753 2.58 -3.31 10.96
C ALA A 753 3.88 -4.10 11.06
N VAL A 754 4.53 -4.05 12.23
CA VAL A 754 5.74 -4.81 12.55
C VAL A 754 5.61 -5.37 13.96
N THR A 755 5.96 -6.64 14.16
CA THR A 755 5.94 -7.25 15.49
C THR A 755 7.02 -8.30 15.72
N GLY A 756 7.58 -8.37 16.93
CA GLY A 756 8.42 -9.47 17.43
C GLY A 756 9.95 -9.34 17.29
N GLY A 757 10.46 -8.15 16.98
CA GLY A 757 11.89 -7.80 16.98
C GLY A 757 12.23 -6.69 15.99
N GLY A 758 13.51 -6.48 15.72
CA GLY A 758 13.99 -5.66 14.61
C GLY A 758 14.16 -4.17 14.89
N ARG A 759 14.85 -3.49 13.97
CA ARG A 759 15.10 -2.05 13.97
C ARG A 759 14.27 -1.39 12.87
N ILE A 760 13.36 -0.48 13.24
CA ILE A 760 12.50 0.25 12.32
C ILE A 760 13.04 1.67 12.15
N ILE A 761 13.28 2.10 10.92
CA ILE A 761 13.94 3.37 10.59
C ILE A 761 13.25 3.99 9.36
N ASN A 762 12.90 5.28 9.37
CA ASN A 762 12.37 6.01 8.20
C ASN A 762 11.10 5.40 7.56
N CYS A 763 10.35 4.54 8.25
CA CYS A 763 9.18 3.86 7.69
C CYS A 763 7.89 4.69 7.84
N PHE A 764 6.99 4.59 6.85
CA PHE A 764 5.62 5.08 6.95
C PHE A 764 4.72 3.95 7.46
N ILE A 765 4.04 4.17 8.59
CA ILE A 765 3.24 3.12 9.26
C ILE A 765 1.86 3.69 9.62
N ALA A 766 0.80 3.18 8.97
CA ALA A 766 -0.54 3.71 9.14
C ALA A 766 -1.67 2.69 8.86
N TYR A 767 -2.82 2.82 9.55
CA TYR A 767 -4.04 2.00 9.36
C TYR A 767 -3.91 0.51 9.64
N ASN A 768 -2.88 0.09 10.39
CA ASN A 768 -2.71 -1.31 10.79
C ASN A 768 -3.52 -1.59 12.07
N ASN A 769 -4.35 -2.64 12.09
CA ASN A 769 -5.35 -2.87 13.17
C ASN A 769 -4.78 -3.61 14.40
N GLY A 770 -3.65 -3.13 14.93
CA GLY A 770 -3.06 -3.60 16.19
C GLY A 770 -3.78 -3.06 17.45
N SER A 771 -3.87 -3.87 18.50
CA SER A 771 -4.32 -3.49 19.85
C SER A 771 -3.83 -4.54 20.86
N ALA A 772 -3.34 -4.23 22.06
CA ALA A 772 -3.24 -2.94 22.76
C ALA A 772 -1.86 -2.73 23.43
N TYR A 773 -1.64 -1.51 23.94
CA TYR A 773 -0.44 -1.10 24.69
C TYR A 773 -0.56 -1.52 26.16
N ILE A 774 0.50 -2.09 26.72
CA ILE A 774 0.79 -2.07 28.17
C ILE A 774 2.21 -1.54 28.29
N ASP A 775 2.33 -0.34 28.86
CA ASP A 775 3.57 0.10 29.48
C ASP A 775 3.72 -0.66 30.79
N ASP A 776 4.87 -1.28 31.02
CA ASP A 776 5.47 -1.12 32.33
C ASP A 776 7.00 -1.23 32.21
N THR A 777 7.68 -0.22 32.71
CA THR A 777 9.01 0.15 32.20
C THR A 777 10.13 -0.82 32.58
N ARG A 778 10.95 -1.24 31.59
CA ARG A 778 12.45 -1.11 31.53
C ARG A 778 13.06 -1.96 30.38
N GLU A 779 13.71 -1.27 29.43
CA GLU A 779 14.68 -1.78 28.43
C GLU A 779 14.23 -2.76 27.31
N LYS A 780 13.40 -2.27 26.38
CA LYS A 780 13.54 -2.46 24.90
C LYS A 780 12.72 -1.38 24.18
N GLY A 781 13.15 -0.93 23.00
CA GLY A 781 12.27 -0.18 22.08
C GLY A 781 11.81 1.22 22.49
N ARG A 782 12.58 2.00 23.28
CA ARG A 782 12.30 3.44 23.43
C ARG A 782 12.50 4.15 22.07
N PRO A 783 11.55 4.94 21.55
CA PRO A 783 11.76 5.78 20.38
C PRO A 783 12.52 7.03 20.78
N ASP A 784 13.62 7.33 20.09
CA ASP A 784 14.27 8.64 20.20
C ASP A 784 13.38 9.69 19.48
N ASN A 785 13.11 10.82 20.15
CA ASN A 785 12.50 12.05 19.57
C ASN A 785 11.07 11.94 18.97
N ILE A 786 10.16 11.18 19.59
CA ILE A 786 8.72 11.29 19.28
C ILE A 786 7.96 11.99 20.43
N LEU A 787 7.29 13.11 20.13
CA LEU A 787 6.44 13.83 21.09
C LEU A 787 5.22 12.98 21.48
N SER A 788 5.24 12.43 22.69
CA SER A 788 4.15 11.64 23.26
C SER A 788 3.01 12.53 23.78
N SER A 789 2.30 13.20 22.87
CA SER A 789 1.17 14.09 23.22
C SER A 789 0.00 14.00 22.23
N SER A 790 -0.21 12.85 21.60
CA SER A 790 -1.38 12.62 20.76
C SER A 790 -1.95 11.22 20.93
N SER A 791 -3.27 11.15 21.02
CA SER A 791 -4.09 9.95 21.00
C SER A 791 -4.12 9.23 19.63
N SER A 792 -3.32 9.69 18.66
CA SER A 792 -3.29 9.22 17.27
C SER A 792 -2.37 8.00 17.08
N GLY A 793 -2.92 6.82 17.33
CA GLY A 793 -2.83 5.63 16.47
C GLY A 793 -1.49 4.98 16.06
N VAL A 794 -0.36 5.67 15.92
CA VAL A 794 0.87 5.13 15.28
C VAL A 794 1.58 4.13 16.19
N VAL A 795 1.72 4.44 17.49
CA VAL A 795 2.43 3.58 18.46
C VAL A 795 1.69 2.26 18.71
N LYS A 796 0.37 2.19 18.50
CA LYS A 796 -0.43 0.96 18.65
C LYS A 796 -0.24 -0.06 17.50
N GLN A 797 0.46 0.33 16.43
CA GLN A 797 0.64 -0.47 15.22
C GLN A 797 1.93 -1.30 15.22
N ILE A 798 2.82 -1.09 16.19
CA ILE A 798 4.12 -1.75 16.31
C ILE A 798 4.17 -2.42 17.68
N PHE A 799 4.63 -3.68 17.77
CA PHE A 799 4.63 -4.41 19.04
C PHE A 799 5.91 -5.24 19.25
N ASN A 800 6.52 -5.14 20.43
CA ASN A 800 7.69 -5.93 20.83
C ASN A 800 8.82 -5.88 19.77
N VAL A 801 9.32 -4.68 19.46
CA VAL A 801 10.43 -4.46 18.52
C VAL A 801 11.66 -3.93 19.26
N ASP A 802 12.85 -4.08 18.68
CA ASP A 802 14.10 -3.76 19.39
C ASP A 802 14.39 -2.25 19.40
N TYR A 803 14.08 -1.55 18.30
CA TYR A 803 14.41 -0.13 18.10
C TYR A 803 13.48 0.54 17.08
N ILE A 804 13.13 1.81 17.31
CA ILE A 804 12.35 2.66 16.40
C ILE A 804 13.05 4.03 16.28
N ASN A 805 13.22 4.54 15.06
CA ASN A 805 13.81 5.86 14.79
C ASN A 805 13.13 6.51 13.58
N ASN A 806 12.84 7.81 13.67
CA ASN A 806 12.35 8.65 12.56
C ASN A 806 11.23 8.00 11.73
N LEU A 807 10.08 7.65 12.33
CA LEU A 807 8.90 7.30 11.52
C LEU A 807 8.48 8.52 10.71
N VAL A 808 8.18 8.33 9.42
CA VAL A 808 7.78 9.43 8.53
C VAL A 808 6.26 9.63 8.56
N PHE A 809 5.81 10.87 8.38
CA PHE A 809 4.38 11.24 8.40
C PHE A 809 3.66 11.04 7.06
N SER A 810 4.39 10.73 5.99
CA SER A 810 3.86 10.46 4.65
C SER A 810 4.60 9.32 3.99
N SER A 811 3.96 8.71 3.00
CA SER A 811 4.53 7.64 2.16
C SER A 811 5.92 7.99 1.65
N SER A 812 6.85 7.05 1.82
CA SER A 812 8.23 7.15 1.33
C SER A 812 8.36 6.75 -0.15
N LEU A 813 7.38 6.02 -0.68
CA LEU A 813 7.28 5.58 -2.06
C LEU A 813 6.45 6.58 -2.89
N ARG A 814 7.15 7.46 -3.62
CA ARG A 814 6.57 8.42 -4.57
C ARG A 814 6.57 7.89 -6.01
#